data_AF-A0A4R2IEV2-F1
#
_entry.id   AF-A0A4R2IEV2-F1
#
_cell.length_a   1.000
_cell.length_b   1.000
_cell.length_c   1.000
_cell.angle_alpha   90.00
_cell.angle_beta   90.00
_cell.angle_gamma   90.00
#
_symmetry.space_group_name_H-M   'P 1'
#
loop_
_entity.id
_entity.type
_entity.pdbx_description
1 polymer ?
#
loop_
_entity_poly.entity_id
_entity_poly.type
_entity_poly.pdbx_seq_one_letter_code
_entity_poly.pdbx_strand_id
1 'polypeptide(L)'
;MAVAASAPARADYRIAPVGGDITGRQLSAQLAAGDVSLVAASGDLVVDDTVSWGAHTLTLSAPGGAIDVNAVMTASGSANLALEASAAGGVNMALGGNASTGNAFIGRVDFTGSAQALRLDGADCTLIRDAAGLQAIAGSSLEGCVALAADIDIGVLAGFQQLAIQHHGVLDGLGHALSLATDGSLFVMFTTVASDAVIRNIGLQRGNVSGIGPLAYTNNGVVSNVYSAVDVTYTGLINGAGSLLGENAGYINNAWASGNVTAQYAGAGGLVGYNHVGSNGEGGSIRHAWARGNVSGAAAGGLVGIAQSGTIRDAYATGNATGATGAGGLLGTSFGGSGSALENVFATGGVSGGGASALVGSATPSAISHAWFVTDTPGLHPDNGVGSATTLASLVAALPAGFDGAVWENQNGRTTPYLKSVPGAVYVKAESASGASARVYTPVSTLDQLQAIEHDVAGAYALFEDIDATPTRTWNSGQGFAPIGPAYFTGRFDGLGHVVAHLHVDRFNTSYLGLFAMIGSGGVVRGVGVEDAYVHGNQYIGALAGENDGSIVDAWASGSVSAAFDVGGLVGANVGSIDRAYSTVAAAAQAHSTGGLVGYHVIGTISRSYASGQVTGTNNVGGLAGLTTTSSSISNSYWDSYSTGRAAAVGSGGAAVTNVGAVTSDPAQAGAANYAFGQNAYANFNFAGDWVAFEGTRPFLRSEWQTTLTNAHQLQLMNLAKGARYTLGGPYTSFGHVDAGETGRNDGTAARSAGMWARTGFAPVGASAADPFTGELDGQHHVIRGLAVRNPGAVAGLFAWVTGGSLRNLGLRDVDIIGAGYVAGLAVRMDELSEARNVYVTGQVKAIAAPASGEIEQAVAAGLVAVLDGSSIDASYGRARVEAVAGSSGSYDLGIVGGLVGANVDGSLGHSYASSELGVATDPASLNYAGQLVGADNGGVYLEDFWDGDAGPTGVGSGDVAGATGLTRTQWLSQGPIASGSWDTTATWVAGYPFPLLRGFPHVRVIAQGAHVTQGVPAVTADSYSVIDQDGFDASAWVVGTPSWFADPGLPAGAVANIGGTGVTMAAAYPLHEVTYVGSDIVQPPAMPHLALSLTQGAPAYVTYGEIVDYVVTLANSGNAPALAQVQASFAGGADVASANWQCIAGSVDASCLAAGAGPINDSVTIPPGVSMTWLIHVPVSTSTTAGTLDFTFTAAGIDALHDSATIVIFRDGFDGDIASTEEAP
;
A
#
# COMPACT_ATOMS: atom_id res chain seq x y z
N MET A 1 21.23 5.89 30.46
CA MET A 1 20.11 4.94 30.56
C MET A 1 19.00 5.48 29.67
N ALA A 2 19.04 5.15 28.37
CA ALA A 2 17.89 5.35 27.51
C ALA A 2 16.90 4.23 27.84
N VAL A 3 15.67 4.60 28.15
CA VAL A 3 14.58 3.63 28.41
C VAL A 3 14.27 2.97 27.08
N ALA A 4 14.30 1.63 27.01
CA ALA A 4 13.86 0.89 25.83
C ALA A 4 12.44 1.35 25.46
N ALA A 5 12.24 1.78 24.22
CA ALA A 5 10.90 2.06 23.74
C ALA A 5 10.17 0.72 23.60
N SER A 6 9.30 0.40 24.56
CA SER A 6 8.41 -0.76 24.46
C SER A 6 7.14 -0.31 23.74
N ALA A 7 6.89 -0.89 22.57
CA ALA A 7 5.60 -0.74 21.92
C ALA A 7 4.52 -1.45 22.77
N PRO A 8 3.26 -0.98 22.76
CA PRO A 8 2.18 -1.69 23.44
C PRO A 8 2.05 -3.11 22.88
N ALA A 9 1.91 -4.08 23.77
CA ALA A 9 1.70 -5.46 23.36
C ALA A 9 0.32 -5.61 22.69
N ARG A 10 0.29 -6.24 21.52
CA ARG A 10 -0.93 -6.49 20.74
C ARG A 10 -1.24 -7.97 20.69
N ALA A 11 -2.45 -8.35 20.31
CA ALA A 11 -2.79 -9.77 20.15
C ALA A 11 -1.88 -10.41 19.09
N ASP A 12 -1.89 -9.86 17.88
CA ASP A 12 -0.93 -10.06 16.78
C ASP A 12 -0.17 -8.75 16.54
N TYR A 13 1.00 -8.81 15.90
CA TYR A 13 1.80 -7.62 15.57
C TYR A 13 2.33 -7.66 14.14
N ARG A 14 1.98 -6.68 13.28
CA ARG A 14 2.37 -6.67 11.87
C ARG A 14 3.25 -5.47 11.51
N ILE A 15 4.41 -5.72 10.93
CA ILE A 15 5.26 -4.71 10.30
C ILE A 15 4.96 -4.72 8.79
N ALA A 16 4.30 -3.70 8.24
CA ALA A 16 3.89 -3.67 6.82
C ALA A 16 3.93 -2.25 6.24
N PRO A 17 4.16 -2.06 4.93
CA PRO A 17 4.28 -0.72 4.32
C PRO A 17 2.97 0.08 4.36
N VAL A 18 1.81 -0.60 4.39
CA VAL A 18 0.47 -0.02 4.56
C VAL A 18 -0.39 -1.01 5.37
N GLY A 19 -1.26 -0.50 6.24
CA GLY A 19 -2.23 -1.30 6.99
C GLY A 19 -1.65 -2.21 8.09
N GLY A 20 -0.36 -2.10 8.40
CA GLY A 20 0.29 -2.76 9.54
C GLY A 20 0.23 -1.97 10.85
N ASP A 21 0.71 -2.55 11.95
CA ASP A 21 0.84 -1.88 13.25
C ASP A 21 2.01 -0.90 13.30
N ILE A 22 3.03 -1.14 12.49
CA ILE A 22 4.19 -0.28 12.27
C ILE A 22 4.73 -0.51 10.85
N THR A 23 5.32 0.48 10.22
CA THR A 23 6.03 0.28 8.94
C THR A 23 7.51 -0.06 9.18
N GLY A 24 8.14 -0.68 8.19
CA GLY A 24 9.56 -1.03 8.26
C GLY A 24 10.44 0.20 8.40
N ARG A 25 10.02 1.32 7.80
CA ARG A 25 10.64 2.63 7.99
C ARG A 25 10.54 3.10 9.46
N GLN A 26 9.35 3.05 10.07
CA GLN A 26 9.12 3.43 11.47
C GLN A 26 10.03 2.67 12.40
N LEU A 27 10.07 1.35 12.24
CA LEU A 27 10.90 0.48 13.04
C LEU A 27 12.39 0.80 12.87
N SER A 28 12.85 0.98 11.63
CA SER A 28 14.26 1.32 11.32
C SER A 28 14.71 2.62 12.01
N ALA A 29 13.84 3.63 12.07
CA ALA A 29 14.17 4.89 12.74
C ALA A 29 14.15 4.80 14.26
N GLN A 30 13.22 4.02 14.84
CA GLN A 30 13.24 3.74 16.28
C GLN A 30 14.55 3.03 16.67
N LEU A 31 15.01 2.08 15.84
CA LEU A 31 16.29 1.39 16.01
C LEU A 31 17.51 2.30 15.85
N ALA A 32 17.42 3.37 15.06
CA ALA A 32 18.47 4.38 15.02
C ALA A 32 18.60 5.16 16.33
N ALA A 33 17.52 5.29 17.11
CA ALA A 33 17.48 6.03 18.37
C ALA A 33 17.79 5.18 19.61
N GLY A 34 17.51 3.87 19.58
CA GLY A 34 17.75 2.98 20.71
C GLY A 34 17.32 1.54 20.45
N ASP A 35 17.40 0.70 21.48
CA ASP A 35 16.88 -0.67 21.41
C ASP A 35 15.34 -0.64 21.31
N VAL A 36 14.79 -1.52 20.47
CA VAL A 36 13.33 -1.64 20.24
C VAL A 36 12.88 -3.05 20.55
N SER A 37 11.76 -3.18 21.27
CA SER A 37 11.10 -4.46 21.52
C SER A 37 9.64 -4.41 21.08
N LEU A 38 9.28 -5.31 20.17
CA LEU A 38 7.92 -5.52 19.69
C LEU A 38 7.40 -6.86 20.20
N VAL A 39 6.16 -6.87 20.72
CA VAL A 39 5.58 -8.04 21.38
C VAL A 39 4.18 -8.35 20.84
N ALA A 40 4.03 -9.52 20.22
CA ALA A 40 2.74 -10.16 19.96
C ALA A 40 2.36 -11.04 21.17
N ALA A 41 1.45 -10.55 22.00
CA ALA A 41 1.15 -11.10 23.32
C ALA A 41 0.48 -12.48 23.28
N SER A 42 -0.34 -12.75 22.26
CA SER A 42 -1.16 -13.97 22.19
C SER A 42 -1.19 -14.64 20.82
N GLY A 43 -0.66 -14.01 19.78
CA GLY A 43 -0.63 -14.51 18.40
C GLY A 43 0.68 -14.16 17.70
N ASP A 44 0.63 -13.94 16.39
CA ASP A 44 1.83 -13.95 15.53
C ASP A 44 2.43 -12.56 15.34
N LEU A 45 3.74 -12.51 15.11
CA LEU A 45 4.47 -11.31 14.71
C LEU A 45 4.93 -11.46 13.27
N VAL A 46 4.43 -10.62 12.36
CA VAL A 46 4.66 -10.74 10.92
C VAL A 46 5.46 -9.55 10.39
N VAL A 47 6.50 -9.80 9.60
CA VAL A 47 7.37 -8.78 8.96
C VAL A 47 7.19 -8.79 7.45
N ASP A 48 6.33 -7.92 6.94
CA ASP A 48 6.02 -7.74 5.51
C ASP A 48 6.67 -6.49 4.88
N ASP A 49 7.44 -5.74 5.66
CA ASP A 49 8.18 -4.56 5.18
C ASP A 49 9.68 -4.70 5.45
N THR A 50 10.49 -4.06 4.61
CA THR A 50 11.95 -4.06 4.76
C THR A 50 12.36 -3.25 5.99
N VAL A 51 13.25 -3.81 6.81
CA VAL A 51 13.79 -3.17 8.01
C VAL A 51 15.32 -3.11 7.92
N SER A 52 15.92 -1.95 8.12
CA SER A 52 17.39 -1.80 8.10
C SER A 52 17.88 -0.99 9.29
N TRP A 53 18.90 -1.50 9.99
CA TRP A 53 19.51 -0.80 11.14
C TRP A 53 21.01 -1.08 11.27
N GLY A 54 21.74 -0.12 11.84
CA GLY A 54 23.21 -0.15 11.93
C GLY A 54 23.79 -0.23 13.35
N ALA A 55 22.95 -0.04 14.38
CA ALA A 55 23.29 -0.11 15.79
C ALA A 55 22.04 -0.47 16.59
N HIS A 56 22.21 -0.77 17.88
CA HIS A 56 21.14 -1.20 18.81
C HIS A 56 20.55 -2.58 18.50
N THR A 57 19.69 -3.03 19.40
CA THR A 57 19.07 -4.35 19.40
C THR A 57 17.61 -4.25 19.01
N LEU A 58 17.21 -4.98 17.96
CA LEU A 58 15.82 -5.27 17.69
C LEU A 58 15.43 -6.56 18.41
N THR A 59 14.39 -6.52 19.23
CA THR A 59 13.80 -7.71 19.87
C THR A 59 12.38 -7.91 19.36
N LEU A 60 12.16 -8.98 18.60
CA LEU A 60 10.82 -9.42 18.20
C LEU A 60 10.42 -10.58 19.11
N SER A 61 9.28 -10.46 19.79
CA SER A 61 8.80 -11.49 20.71
C SER A 61 7.35 -11.88 20.44
N ALA A 62 7.11 -13.18 20.28
CA ALA A 62 5.78 -13.75 20.10
C ALA A 62 5.62 -14.96 21.03
N PRO A 63 5.52 -14.76 22.37
CA PRO A 63 5.46 -15.87 23.33
C PRO A 63 4.25 -16.80 23.16
N GLY A 64 3.18 -16.31 22.50
CA GLY A 64 1.97 -17.07 22.20
C GLY A 64 1.86 -17.57 20.75
N GLY A 65 2.77 -17.16 19.85
CA GLY A 65 2.66 -17.40 18.41
C GLY A 65 4.00 -17.56 17.70
N ALA A 66 4.00 -17.35 16.39
CA ALA A 66 5.16 -17.39 15.50
C ALA A 66 5.76 -16.00 15.25
N ILE A 67 7.01 -15.97 14.79
CA ILE A 67 7.60 -14.80 14.16
C ILE A 67 7.82 -15.13 12.69
N ASP A 68 7.02 -14.55 11.81
CA ASP A 68 7.05 -14.79 10.36
C ASP A 68 7.70 -13.61 9.65
N VAL A 69 8.88 -13.83 9.08
CA VAL A 69 9.61 -12.82 8.33
C VAL A 69 9.36 -13.04 6.85
N ASN A 70 8.60 -12.16 6.21
CA ASN A 70 8.21 -12.22 4.80
C ASN A 70 8.96 -11.22 3.90
N ALA A 71 9.65 -10.25 4.51
CA ALA A 71 10.50 -9.27 3.84
C ALA A 71 11.96 -9.35 4.31
N VAL A 72 12.86 -8.62 3.65
CA VAL A 72 14.28 -8.60 4.02
C VAL A 72 14.51 -7.68 5.23
N MET A 73 15.21 -8.20 6.23
CA MET A 73 15.73 -7.45 7.37
C MET A 73 17.26 -7.37 7.27
N THR A 74 17.86 -6.19 7.39
CA THR A 74 19.31 -6.01 7.29
C THR A 74 19.90 -5.38 8.55
N ALA A 75 20.67 -6.18 9.28
CA ALA A 75 21.49 -5.74 10.40
C ALA A 75 22.91 -5.41 9.91
N SER A 76 23.38 -4.19 10.13
CA SER A 76 24.71 -3.70 9.73
C SER A 76 25.49 -3.15 10.93
N GLY A 77 26.79 -2.83 10.76
CA GLY A 77 27.57 -2.20 11.82
C GLY A 77 27.65 -3.01 13.12
N SER A 78 27.13 -2.44 14.21
CA SER A 78 27.06 -3.06 15.55
C SER A 78 25.62 -3.39 15.97
N ALA A 79 24.72 -3.56 14.99
CA ALA A 79 23.34 -3.97 15.21
C ALA A 79 23.25 -5.39 15.80
N ASN A 80 22.30 -5.61 16.70
CA ASN A 80 21.95 -6.93 17.23
C ASN A 80 20.50 -7.28 16.93
N LEU A 81 20.19 -8.57 16.91
CA LEU A 81 18.83 -9.09 16.73
C LEU A 81 18.52 -10.16 17.79
N ALA A 82 17.33 -10.07 18.37
CA ALA A 82 16.74 -11.12 19.19
C ALA A 82 15.38 -11.50 18.63
N LEU A 83 15.18 -12.78 18.34
CA LEU A 83 13.89 -13.34 17.91
C LEU A 83 13.47 -14.38 18.95
N GLU A 84 12.34 -14.13 19.61
CA GLU A 84 11.86 -14.90 20.77
C GLU A 84 10.43 -15.37 20.51
N ALA A 85 10.28 -16.51 19.83
CA ALA A 85 8.97 -17.06 19.47
C ALA A 85 8.51 -18.14 20.47
N SER A 86 7.24 -18.51 20.40
CA SER A 86 6.77 -19.71 21.10
C SER A 86 7.41 -20.96 20.48
N ALA A 87 7.61 -22.01 21.28
CA ALA A 87 8.13 -23.28 20.77
C ALA A 87 7.21 -23.93 19.71
N ALA A 88 5.92 -23.57 19.70
CA ALA A 88 4.94 -24.08 18.74
C ALA A 88 4.92 -23.28 17.42
N GLY A 89 5.07 -21.95 17.48
CA GLY A 89 5.05 -21.07 16.30
C GLY A 89 6.41 -20.91 15.64
N GLY A 90 7.49 -20.82 16.43
CA GLY A 90 8.86 -20.71 15.95
C GLY A 90 9.16 -19.40 15.21
N VAL A 91 10.40 -19.29 14.72
CA VAL A 91 10.84 -18.21 13.82
C VAL A 91 10.89 -18.76 12.40
N ASN A 92 10.07 -18.22 11.51
CA ASN A 92 9.90 -18.69 10.14
C ASN A 92 10.30 -17.60 9.15
N MET A 93 11.10 -17.98 8.16
CA MET A 93 11.45 -17.14 7.01
C MET A 93 10.57 -17.52 5.82
N ALA A 94 9.91 -16.57 5.18
CA ALA A 94 9.01 -16.91 4.06
C ALA A 94 9.75 -17.68 2.98
N LEU A 95 9.30 -18.91 2.74
CA LEU A 95 9.94 -19.85 1.84
C LEU A 95 9.12 -19.98 0.55
N GLY A 96 9.70 -19.55 -0.56
CA GLY A 96 9.15 -19.78 -1.89
C GLY A 96 9.45 -21.19 -2.41
N GLY A 97 8.71 -21.65 -3.41
CA GLY A 97 8.86 -23.01 -3.96
C GLY A 97 9.78 -23.17 -5.16
N ASN A 98 10.67 -22.22 -5.46
CA ASN A 98 11.58 -22.32 -6.60
C ASN A 98 13.04 -21.99 -6.25
N ALA A 99 13.89 -23.02 -6.15
CA ALA A 99 15.34 -22.88 -5.90
C ALA A 99 16.19 -23.09 -7.17
N SER A 100 15.63 -22.96 -8.37
CA SER A 100 16.45 -22.96 -9.59
C SER A 100 17.39 -21.73 -9.68
N THR A 101 17.29 -20.80 -8.74
CA THR A 101 17.77 -19.40 -8.85
C THR A 101 18.87 -19.02 -7.87
N GLY A 102 19.25 -19.87 -6.90
CA GLY A 102 20.35 -19.55 -5.99
C GLY A 102 19.97 -18.95 -4.63
N ASN A 103 18.67 -18.83 -4.29
CA ASN A 103 18.09 -18.91 -2.94
C ASN A 103 16.54 -18.84 -3.06
N ALA A 104 15.77 -19.71 -2.40
CA ALA A 104 14.31 -19.74 -2.49
C ALA A 104 13.55 -18.98 -1.38
N PHE A 105 14.24 -18.40 -0.40
CA PHE A 105 13.59 -17.59 0.63
C PHE A 105 13.30 -16.18 0.12
N ILE A 106 12.10 -15.69 0.44
CA ILE A 106 11.62 -14.33 0.13
C ILE A 106 11.85 -13.42 1.35
N GLY A 107 11.56 -13.93 2.54
CA GLY A 107 11.93 -13.28 3.80
C GLY A 107 13.28 -13.79 4.30
N ARG A 108 14.14 -12.87 4.76
CA ARG A 108 15.53 -13.18 5.10
C ARG A 108 16.12 -12.16 6.07
N VAL A 109 17.07 -12.58 6.90
CA VAL A 109 17.82 -11.69 7.79
C VAL A 109 19.30 -11.64 7.39
N ASP A 110 19.72 -10.52 6.83
CA ASP A 110 21.11 -10.28 6.41
C ASP A 110 21.95 -9.66 7.53
N PHE A 111 23.13 -10.23 7.77
CA PHE A 111 24.14 -9.65 8.66
C PHE A 111 25.40 -9.26 7.89
N THR A 112 25.59 -7.97 7.63
CA THR A 112 26.63 -7.47 6.69
C THR A 112 27.94 -7.00 7.34
N GLY A 113 28.09 -7.13 8.66
CA GLY A 113 29.21 -6.61 9.47
C GLY A 113 29.95 -7.72 10.21
N SER A 114 30.83 -7.39 11.15
CA SER A 114 31.57 -8.40 11.95
C SER A 114 31.27 -8.38 13.45
N ALA A 115 30.58 -7.34 13.95
CA ALA A 115 30.32 -7.12 15.36
C ALA A 115 28.84 -7.32 15.77
N GLN A 116 28.03 -7.94 14.91
CA GLN A 116 26.62 -8.23 15.21
C GLN A 116 26.46 -9.51 16.02
N ALA A 117 25.49 -9.50 16.93
CA ALA A 117 25.04 -10.67 17.66
C ALA A 117 23.60 -11.04 17.29
N LEU A 118 23.32 -12.34 17.33
CA LEU A 118 21.98 -12.90 17.17
C LEU A 118 21.64 -13.72 18.41
N ARG A 119 20.42 -13.56 18.90
CA ARG A 119 19.81 -14.42 19.89
C ARG A 119 18.51 -15.00 19.33
N LEU A 120 18.38 -16.33 19.37
CA LEU A 120 17.18 -17.05 18.93
C LEU A 120 16.63 -17.87 20.08
N ASP A 121 15.34 -17.70 20.38
CA ASP A 121 14.58 -18.50 21.34
C ASP A 121 15.35 -18.72 22.67
N GLY A 122 15.98 -17.66 23.15
CA GLY A 122 16.70 -17.65 24.40
C GLY A 122 18.19 -18.03 24.35
N ALA A 123 18.76 -18.33 23.18
CA ALA A 123 20.15 -18.76 23.02
C ALA A 123 20.97 -17.82 22.11
N ASP A 124 22.22 -17.54 22.48
CA ASP A 124 23.14 -16.75 21.66
C ASP A 124 23.71 -17.62 20.53
N CYS A 125 23.66 -17.11 19.31
CA CYS A 125 23.97 -17.87 18.11
C CYS A 125 25.33 -17.48 17.50
N THR A 126 26.08 -18.49 17.07
CA THR A 126 27.31 -18.30 16.28
C THR A 126 26.94 -17.99 14.84
N LEU A 127 27.26 -16.79 14.35
CA LEU A 127 27.00 -16.38 12.96
C LEU A 127 28.07 -16.89 11.99
N ILE A 128 27.64 -17.62 10.96
CA ILE A 128 28.50 -18.15 9.89
C ILE A 128 28.32 -17.30 8.64
N ARG A 129 29.43 -16.73 8.15
CA ARG A 129 29.43 -15.70 7.09
C ARG A 129 29.97 -16.19 5.76
N ASP A 130 30.77 -17.26 5.78
CA ASP A 130 31.44 -17.80 4.62
C ASP A 130 31.76 -19.29 4.80
N ALA A 131 32.27 -19.90 3.73
CA ALA A 131 32.60 -21.32 3.69
C ALA A 131 33.72 -21.70 4.69
N ALA A 132 34.67 -20.79 4.94
CA ALA A 132 35.75 -21.03 5.88
C ALA A 132 35.24 -21.08 7.33
N GLY A 133 34.31 -20.18 7.69
CA GLY A 133 33.62 -20.18 8.97
C GLY A 133 32.81 -21.47 9.18
N LEU A 134 32.12 -21.93 8.14
CA LEU A 134 31.39 -23.20 8.21
C LEU A 134 32.34 -24.40 8.38
N GLN A 135 33.47 -24.41 7.68
CA GLN A 135 34.48 -25.45 7.83
C GLN A 135 35.15 -25.45 9.22
N ALA A 136 35.29 -24.28 9.85
CA ALA A 136 35.94 -24.15 11.16
C ALA A 136 35.15 -24.80 12.30
N ILE A 137 33.83 -24.91 12.16
CA ILE A 137 32.94 -25.57 13.13
C ILE A 137 32.70 -27.06 12.83
N ALA A 138 33.32 -27.60 11.78
CA ALA A 138 33.18 -29.00 11.41
C ALA A 138 33.86 -29.93 12.43
N GLY A 139 33.24 -31.06 12.76
CA GLY A 139 33.74 -31.95 13.81
C GLY A 139 32.93 -33.22 14.05
N SER A 140 33.10 -33.86 15.21
CA SER A 140 32.31 -35.04 15.58
C SER A 140 30.89 -34.70 16.04
N SER A 141 30.70 -33.52 16.64
CA SER A 141 29.41 -33.03 17.13
C SER A 141 29.32 -31.53 16.86
N LEU A 142 28.14 -31.06 16.46
CA LEU A 142 27.79 -29.64 16.40
C LEU A 142 26.76 -29.35 17.50
N GLU A 143 27.06 -28.40 18.39
CA GLU A 143 26.25 -28.08 19.58
C GLU A 143 25.94 -26.57 19.66
N GLY A 144 24.93 -26.20 20.45
CA GLY A 144 24.55 -24.80 20.67
C GLY A 144 23.70 -24.21 19.55
N CYS A 145 23.60 -22.88 19.47
CA CYS A 145 22.93 -22.19 18.37
C CYS A 145 23.95 -21.72 17.32
N VAL A 146 23.70 -22.04 16.05
CA VAL A 146 24.48 -21.60 14.89
C VAL A 146 23.51 -21.03 13.86
N ALA A 147 23.84 -19.89 13.26
CA ALA A 147 23.01 -19.29 12.23
C ALA A 147 23.81 -18.81 11.02
N LEU A 148 23.23 -18.88 9.83
CA LEU A 148 23.83 -18.32 8.62
C LEU A 148 23.56 -16.81 8.55
N ALA A 149 24.59 -16.05 8.17
CA ALA A 149 24.52 -14.60 8.01
C ALA A 149 24.47 -14.16 6.53
N ALA A 150 24.68 -15.10 5.61
CA ALA A 150 24.72 -14.92 4.16
C ALA A 150 24.53 -16.29 3.48
N ASP A 151 24.25 -16.27 2.17
CA ASP A 151 24.33 -17.49 1.35
C ASP A 151 25.78 -17.95 1.25
N ILE A 152 26.02 -19.26 1.42
CA ILE A 152 27.38 -19.82 1.48
C ILE A 152 27.57 -20.83 0.35
N ASP A 153 28.58 -20.61 -0.48
CA ASP A 153 29.04 -21.62 -1.43
C ASP A 153 30.11 -22.50 -0.78
N ILE A 154 29.76 -23.72 -0.42
CA ILE A 154 30.69 -24.71 0.12
C ILE A 154 31.35 -25.55 -0.98
N GLY A 155 30.87 -25.45 -2.23
CA GLY A 155 31.47 -26.11 -3.38
C GLY A 155 32.89 -25.62 -3.70
N VAL A 156 33.26 -24.44 -3.20
CA VAL A 156 34.62 -23.90 -3.27
C VAL A 156 35.62 -24.66 -2.38
N LEU A 157 35.14 -25.45 -1.41
CA LEU A 157 35.99 -26.23 -0.52
C LEU A 157 36.33 -27.58 -1.14
N ALA A 158 37.58 -27.75 -1.57
CA ALA A 158 38.04 -29.01 -2.16
C ALA A 158 37.89 -30.18 -1.18
N GLY A 159 37.04 -31.16 -1.53
CA GLY A 159 36.89 -32.41 -0.79
C GLY A 159 36.12 -32.30 0.53
N PHE A 160 35.25 -31.30 0.71
CA PHE A 160 34.39 -31.20 1.89
C PHE A 160 33.44 -32.41 1.99
N GLN A 161 33.69 -33.30 2.96
CA GLN A 161 32.99 -34.59 3.06
C GLN A 161 31.73 -34.55 3.93
N GLN A 162 31.73 -33.74 5.00
CA GLN A 162 30.70 -33.70 6.04
C GLN A 162 30.93 -32.52 6.99
N LEU A 163 29.86 -31.93 7.55
CA LEU A 163 29.96 -30.90 8.59
C LEU A 163 30.13 -31.53 9.98
N ALA A 164 29.20 -32.39 10.40
CA ALA A 164 29.33 -33.11 11.68
C ALA A 164 28.69 -34.50 11.66
N ILE A 165 29.17 -35.40 12.53
CA ILE A 165 28.53 -36.72 12.69
C ILE A 165 27.19 -36.56 13.40
N GLN A 166 27.16 -35.86 14.54
CA GLN A 166 25.93 -35.56 15.28
C GLN A 166 25.67 -34.06 15.34
N HIS A 167 24.41 -33.66 15.23
CA HIS A 167 23.97 -32.31 15.51
C HIS A 167 23.03 -32.29 16.71
N HIS A 168 23.31 -31.40 17.65
CA HIS A 168 22.54 -31.00 18.83
C HIS A 168 22.32 -29.49 18.81
N GLY A 169 21.24 -28.99 19.43
CA GLY A 169 20.94 -27.55 19.45
C GLY A 169 20.31 -27.04 18.15
N VAL A 170 20.56 -25.79 17.77
CA VAL A 170 19.86 -25.10 16.67
C VAL A 170 20.82 -24.78 15.54
N LEU A 171 20.46 -25.14 14.31
CA LEU A 171 21.04 -24.61 13.08
C LEU A 171 19.96 -23.83 12.32
N ASP A 172 20.09 -22.52 12.26
CA ASP A 172 19.13 -21.62 11.59
C ASP A 172 19.75 -20.99 10.34
N GLY A 173 19.14 -21.21 9.18
CA GLY A 173 19.62 -20.58 7.95
C GLY A 173 19.24 -19.10 7.84
N LEU A 174 18.31 -18.59 8.66
CA LEU A 174 17.78 -17.22 8.57
C LEU A 174 17.33 -16.80 7.16
N GLY A 175 16.93 -17.77 6.33
CA GLY A 175 16.54 -17.56 4.95
C GLY A 175 17.71 -17.64 3.96
N HIS A 176 18.84 -18.22 4.36
CA HIS A 176 20.02 -18.40 3.52
C HIS A 176 20.19 -19.84 3.01
N ALA A 177 20.93 -19.95 1.91
CA ALA A 177 21.18 -21.20 1.22
C ALA A 177 22.66 -21.63 1.27
N LEU A 178 22.87 -22.94 1.23
CA LEU A 178 24.17 -23.58 1.02
C LEU A 178 24.25 -24.10 -0.41
N SER A 179 25.22 -23.63 -1.18
CA SER A 179 25.53 -24.16 -2.51
C SER A 179 26.55 -25.29 -2.40
N LEU A 180 26.23 -26.46 -2.94
CA LEU A 180 27.03 -27.68 -2.79
C LEU A 180 28.00 -27.89 -3.98
N ALA A 181 28.96 -28.81 -3.82
CA ALA A 181 29.83 -29.21 -4.92
C ALA A 181 29.11 -30.12 -5.94
N THR A 182 29.49 -30.03 -7.22
CA THR A 182 28.98 -30.92 -8.29
C THR A 182 29.83 -32.18 -8.49
N ASP A 183 30.92 -32.33 -7.74
CA ASP A 183 31.89 -33.42 -7.90
C ASP A 183 31.51 -34.70 -7.13
N GLY A 184 30.39 -34.69 -6.41
CA GLY A 184 29.92 -35.83 -5.60
C GLY A 184 30.72 -36.08 -4.34
N SER A 185 31.58 -35.13 -3.91
CA SER A 185 32.45 -35.30 -2.74
C SER A 185 31.70 -35.29 -1.41
N LEU A 186 30.56 -34.59 -1.32
CA LEU A 186 29.71 -34.59 -0.12
C LEU A 186 28.83 -35.83 -0.10
N PHE A 187 28.92 -36.62 0.98
CA PHE A 187 28.05 -37.78 1.18
C PHE A 187 26.78 -37.42 1.96
N VAL A 188 26.92 -36.70 3.08
CA VAL A 188 25.85 -36.11 3.90
C VAL A 188 26.40 -34.92 4.70
N MET A 189 25.58 -33.89 4.98
CA MET A 189 26.01 -32.79 5.85
C MET A 189 26.05 -33.21 7.33
N PHE A 190 25.05 -33.99 7.76
CA PHE A 190 25.00 -34.63 9.09
C PHE A 190 24.76 -36.14 9.00
N THR A 191 25.39 -36.95 9.86
CA THR A 191 25.01 -38.36 9.96
C THR A 191 23.70 -38.47 10.76
N THR A 192 23.60 -37.73 11.85
CA THR A 192 22.42 -37.77 12.71
C THR A 192 22.06 -36.37 13.20
N VAL A 193 20.80 -35.98 12.98
CA VAL A 193 20.16 -34.88 13.70
C VAL A 193 19.55 -35.49 14.96
N ALA A 194 20.06 -35.11 16.13
CA ALA A 194 19.62 -35.67 17.40
C ALA A 194 18.21 -35.18 17.79
N SER A 195 17.57 -35.84 18.76
CA SER A 195 16.19 -35.54 19.16
C SER A 195 15.98 -34.17 19.79
N ASP A 196 17.04 -33.57 20.31
CA ASP A 196 17.09 -32.22 20.86
C ASP A 196 17.54 -31.16 19.84
N ALA A 197 17.77 -31.57 18.58
CA ALA A 197 18.27 -30.68 17.54
C ALA A 197 17.14 -30.12 16.66
N VAL A 198 17.34 -28.87 16.20
CA VAL A 198 16.45 -28.15 15.31
C VAL A 198 17.26 -27.59 14.14
N ILE A 199 16.93 -27.99 12.91
CA ILE A 199 17.44 -27.36 11.69
C ILE A 199 16.28 -26.61 11.02
N ARG A 200 16.42 -25.31 10.81
CA ARG A 200 15.36 -24.52 10.17
C ARG A 200 15.83 -23.38 9.27
N ASN A 201 14.93 -22.86 8.45
CA ASN A 201 15.12 -21.67 7.60
C ASN A 201 16.34 -21.75 6.66
N ILE A 202 16.71 -22.95 6.21
CA ILE A 202 17.93 -23.20 5.44
C ILE A 202 17.63 -23.90 4.11
N GLY A 203 18.33 -23.45 3.07
CA GLY A 203 18.26 -24.01 1.73
C GLY A 203 19.48 -24.84 1.35
N LEU A 204 19.29 -25.91 0.59
CA LEU A 204 20.37 -26.63 -0.10
C LEU A 204 20.17 -26.52 -1.61
N GLN A 205 21.20 -26.07 -2.32
CA GLN A 205 21.12 -25.80 -3.76
C GLN A 205 22.41 -26.14 -4.49
N ARG A 206 22.34 -26.17 -5.84
CA ARG A 206 23.44 -26.43 -6.77
C ARG A 206 24.31 -27.61 -6.33
N GLY A 207 24.06 -28.82 -6.81
CA GLY A 207 24.94 -29.95 -6.51
C GLY A 207 24.41 -31.30 -6.96
N ASN A 208 25.32 -32.27 -7.06
CA ASN A 208 25.01 -33.68 -7.24
C ASN A 208 25.70 -34.45 -6.11
N VAL A 209 24.91 -35.10 -5.27
CA VAL A 209 25.38 -35.83 -4.11
C VAL A 209 25.38 -37.32 -4.43
N SER A 210 26.56 -37.93 -4.39
CA SER A 210 26.72 -39.39 -4.45
C SER A 210 26.50 -40.00 -3.05
N GLY A 211 25.34 -39.73 -2.46
CA GLY A 211 25.05 -39.95 -1.05
C GLY A 211 23.59 -40.27 -0.79
N ILE A 212 23.16 -40.09 0.46
CA ILE A 212 21.87 -40.63 0.93
C ILE A 212 20.85 -39.53 1.19
N GLY A 213 21.30 -38.41 1.74
CA GLY A 213 20.49 -37.26 2.11
C GLY A 213 21.42 -36.05 2.27
N PRO A 214 21.37 -35.06 1.36
CA PRO A 214 22.25 -33.90 1.39
C PRO A 214 22.27 -33.19 2.75
N LEU A 215 21.10 -33.05 3.40
CA LEU A 215 21.03 -32.45 4.73
C LEU A 215 21.49 -33.42 5.82
N ALA A 216 20.90 -34.61 5.88
CA ALA A 216 21.32 -35.62 6.85
C ALA A 216 21.00 -37.04 6.43
N TYR A 217 21.74 -37.99 6.99
CA TYR A 217 21.38 -39.40 6.89
C TYR A 217 20.14 -39.71 7.75
N THR A 218 20.19 -39.57 9.06
CA THR A 218 19.04 -39.83 9.95
C THR A 218 18.57 -38.57 10.68
N ASN A 219 17.29 -38.25 10.60
CA ASN A 219 16.66 -37.22 11.43
C ASN A 219 15.91 -37.82 12.62
N ASN A 220 16.28 -37.47 13.85
CA ASN A 220 15.48 -37.73 15.07
C ASN A 220 14.92 -36.45 15.70
N GLY A 221 15.34 -35.28 15.23
CA GLY A 221 14.96 -33.97 15.76
C GLY A 221 13.91 -33.28 14.89
N VAL A 222 13.97 -31.94 14.87
CA VAL A 222 13.08 -31.09 14.08
C VAL A 222 13.83 -30.56 12.86
N VAL A 223 13.24 -30.74 11.68
CA VAL A 223 13.69 -30.12 10.43
C VAL A 223 12.52 -29.32 9.87
N SER A 224 12.60 -27.99 9.90
CA SER A 224 11.45 -27.16 9.55
C SER A 224 11.77 -25.96 8.67
N ASN A 225 10.89 -25.62 7.74
CA ASN A 225 11.08 -24.46 6.86
C ASN A 225 12.38 -24.54 6.05
N VAL A 226 12.55 -25.64 5.32
CA VAL A 226 13.79 -25.98 4.59
C VAL A 226 13.49 -26.40 3.16
N TYR A 227 14.50 -26.30 2.29
CA TYR A 227 14.38 -26.87 0.94
C TYR A 227 15.65 -27.55 0.45
N SER A 228 15.48 -28.43 -0.54
CA SER A 228 16.59 -29.02 -1.29
C SER A 228 16.33 -29.06 -2.80
N ALA A 229 17.24 -28.47 -3.57
CA ALA A 229 17.30 -28.56 -5.02
C ALA A 229 18.47 -29.42 -5.52
N VAL A 230 18.85 -30.43 -4.75
CA VAL A 230 20.08 -31.22 -4.96
C VAL A 230 19.74 -32.59 -5.52
N ASP A 231 20.38 -32.97 -6.63
CA ASP A 231 20.25 -34.31 -7.21
C ASP A 231 21.02 -35.33 -6.35
N VAL A 232 20.43 -36.52 -6.14
CA VAL A 232 20.98 -37.58 -5.30
C VAL A 232 21.10 -38.89 -6.08
N THR A 233 22.30 -39.47 -6.07
CA THR A 233 22.58 -40.80 -6.63
C THR A 233 23.18 -41.71 -5.57
N TYR A 234 22.56 -42.87 -5.34
CA TYR A 234 22.99 -43.85 -4.35
C TYR A 234 22.96 -45.29 -4.87
N THR A 235 24.04 -46.04 -4.67
CA THR A 235 24.20 -47.42 -5.20
C THR A 235 24.43 -48.48 -4.11
N GLY A 236 24.36 -48.12 -2.84
CA GLY A 236 24.54 -49.06 -1.71
C GLY A 236 23.25 -49.79 -1.28
N LEU A 237 23.34 -50.56 -0.18
CA LEU A 237 22.32 -51.51 0.30
C LEU A 237 21.59 -51.09 1.61
N ILE A 238 21.55 -49.79 1.93
CA ILE A 238 20.86 -49.29 3.14
C ILE A 238 19.34 -49.11 2.90
N ASN A 239 18.62 -48.63 3.93
CA ASN A 239 17.15 -48.57 3.93
C ASN A 239 16.56 -47.53 2.96
N GLY A 240 17.12 -46.32 2.82
CA GLY A 240 16.58 -45.32 1.89
C GLY A 240 17.46 -44.11 1.61
N ALA A 241 17.21 -43.43 0.49
CA ALA A 241 17.82 -42.18 0.07
C ALA A 241 16.75 -41.16 -0.40
N GLY A 242 16.99 -39.87 -0.12
CA GLY A 242 16.11 -38.77 -0.54
C GLY A 242 16.85 -37.46 -0.78
N SER A 243 16.21 -36.52 -1.49
CA SER A 243 16.85 -35.25 -1.87
C SER A 243 17.07 -34.32 -0.67
N LEU A 244 16.34 -34.51 0.44
CA LEU A 244 16.60 -33.80 1.69
C LEU A 244 17.23 -34.74 2.73
N LEU A 245 16.58 -35.86 3.04
CA LEU A 245 16.97 -36.79 4.11
C LEU A 245 17.00 -38.24 3.62
N GLY A 246 17.95 -39.02 4.15
CA GLY A 246 17.97 -40.46 3.95
C GLY A 246 16.86 -41.17 4.72
N GLU A 247 16.83 -40.94 6.03
CA GLU A 247 15.87 -41.53 6.96
C GLU A 247 15.27 -40.46 7.90
N ASN A 248 13.99 -40.61 8.21
CA ASN A 248 13.28 -39.76 9.15
C ASN A 248 12.61 -40.59 10.25
N ALA A 249 12.96 -40.26 11.49
CA ALA A 249 12.32 -40.70 12.73
C ALA A 249 11.80 -39.51 13.56
N GLY A 250 12.18 -38.28 13.20
CA GLY A 250 11.78 -37.03 13.84
C GLY A 250 10.63 -36.30 13.13
N TYR A 251 10.60 -34.98 13.27
CA TYR A 251 9.55 -34.10 12.74
C TYR A 251 10.06 -33.26 11.56
N ILE A 252 9.37 -33.33 10.42
CA ILE A 252 9.60 -32.50 9.24
C ILE A 252 8.37 -31.62 9.01
N ASN A 253 8.57 -30.31 8.85
CA ASN A 253 7.47 -29.35 8.63
C ASN A 253 7.85 -28.23 7.65
N ASN A 254 6.95 -27.78 6.79
CA ASN A 254 7.22 -26.70 5.82
C ASN A 254 8.48 -26.99 4.99
N ALA A 255 8.53 -28.13 4.31
CA ALA A 255 9.73 -28.58 3.63
C ALA A 255 9.47 -29.01 2.20
N TRP A 256 10.39 -28.70 1.28
CA TRP A 256 10.23 -29.17 -0.08
C TRP A 256 11.51 -29.59 -0.78
N ALA A 257 11.36 -30.45 -1.78
CA ALA A 257 12.48 -30.94 -2.58
C ALA A 257 12.19 -30.95 -4.08
N SER A 258 13.17 -30.53 -4.88
CA SER A 258 13.09 -30.53 -6.34
C SER A 258 14.16 -31.34 -7.05
N GLY A 259 15.20 -31.81 -6.36
CA GLY A 259 16.25 -32.63 -6.94
C GLY A 259 15.78 -34.06 -7.26
N ASN A 260 16.34 -34.66 -8.31
CA ASN A 260 16.06 -36.04 -8.69
C ASN A 260 16.75 -37.02 -7.75
N VAL A 261 16.16 -38.19 -7.53
CA VAL A 261 16.69 -39.22 -6.63
C VAL A 261 16.79 -40.56 -7.34
N THR A 262 17.99 -41.13 -7.37
CA THR A 262 18.23 -42.48 -7.90
C THR A 262 18.87 -43.36 -6.82
N ALA A 263 18.17 -44.41 -6.35
CA ALA A 263 18.66 -45.34 -5.34
C ALA A 263 18.49 -46.82 -5.77
N GLN A 264 19.57 -47.46 -6.25
CA GLN A 264 19.49 -48.73 -6.98
C GLN A 264 18.90 -49.91 -6.17
N TYR A 265 19.17 -49.99 -4.86
CA TYR A 265 18.77 -51.11 -4.01
C TYR A 265 18.02 -50.71 -2.73
N ALA A 266 17.72 -49.43 -2.56
CA ALA A 266 17.13 -48.85 -1.36
C ALA A 266 15.76 -48.21 -1.65
N GLY A 267 15.05 -47.77 -0.60
CA GLY A 267 13.89 -46.89 -0.74
C GLY A 267 14.31 -45.53 -1.31
N ALA A 268 13.74 -45.12 -2.45
CA ALA A 268 14.00 -43.82 -3.04
C ALA A 268 12.79 -42.91 -2.81
N GLY A 269 12.98 -41.77 -2.16
CA GLY A 269 11.91 -40.79 -1.96
C GLY A 269 12.32 -39.39 -2.41
N GLY A 270 11.42 -38.65 -3.05
CA GLY A 270 11.74 -37.29 -3.51
C GLY A 270 12.17 -36.35 -2.39
N LEU A 271 11.58 -36.47 -1.20
CA LEU A 271 11.98 -35.73 0.00
C LEU A 271 12.77 -36.63 0.98
N VAL A 272 12.21 -37.79 1.34
CA VAL A 272 12.75 -38.71 2.36
C VAL A 272 12.82 -40.14 1.85
N GLY A 273 13.98 -40.79 2.00
CA GLY A 273 14.14 -42.19 1.62
C GLY A 273 13.32 -43.17 2.47
N TYR A 274 13.48 -43.12 3.79
CA TYR A 274 12.86 -44.05 4.74
C TYR A 274 12.28 -43.38 6.00
N ASN A 275 10.96 -43.39 6.15
CA ASN A 275 10.26 -42.88 7.34
C ASN A 275 9.95 -44.02 8.32
N HIS A 276 10.48 -43.95 9.54
CA HIS A 276 10.48 -45.07 10.48
C HIS A 276 10.25 -44.66 11.93
N VAL A 277 10.19 -45.67 12.82
CA VAL A 277 10.00 -45.48 14.26
C VAL A 277 11.31 -45.04 14.90
N GLY A 278 11.28 -43.90 15.58
CA GLY A 278 12.40 -43.39 16.35
C GLY A 278 12.66 -44.19 17.63
N SER A 279 13.76 -43.86 18.29
CA SER A 279 14.16 -44.48 19.56
C SER A 279 13.16 -44.25 20.71
N ASN A 280 12.28 -43.26 20.58
CA ASN A 280 11.18 -42.95 21.51
C ASN A 280 9.91 -43.79 21.27
N GLY A 281 9.88 -44.62 20.21
CA GLY A 281 8.71 -45.43 19.85
C GLY A 281 7.65 -44.70 19.03
N GLU A 282 7.86 -43.43 18.68
CA GLU A 282 7.00 -42.65 17.79
C GLU A 282 7.51 -42.76 16.34
N GLY A 283 6.60 -42.80 15.38
CA GLY A 283 6.94 -42.78 13.96
C GLY A 283 7.24 -41.37 13.46
N GLY A 284 8.25 -41.21 12.59
CA GLY A 284 8.59 -39.91 12.00
C GLY A 284 7.39 -39.22 11.34
N SER A 285 7.24 -37.91 11.56
CA SER A 285 6.11 -37.12 11.05
C SER A 285 6.57 -36.16 9.96
N ILE A 286 5.82 -36.08 8.87
CA ILE A 286 6.08 -35.19 7.73
C ILE A 286 4.81 -34.36 7.50
N ARG A 287 4.92 -33.03 7.60
CA ARG A 287 3.80 -32.09 7.45
C ARG A 287 4.14 -30.93 6.53
N HIS A 288 3.14 -30.40 5.83
CA HIS A 288 3.28 -29.22 4.98
C HIS A 288 4.47 -29.36 4.02
N ALA A 289 4.50 -30.46 3.27
CA ALA A 289 5.68 -30.82 2.50
C ALA A 289 5.37 -31.25 1.08
N TRP A 290 6.28 -30.96 0.15
CA TRP A 290 6.11 -31.41 -1.23
C TRP A 290 7.41 -31.80 -1.94
N ALA A 291 7.29 -32.63 -2.97
CA ALA A 291 8.42 -33.01 -3.81
C ALA A 291 8.07 -33.06 -5.30
N ARG A 292 8.97 -32.59 -6.16
CA ARG A 292 8.78 -32.60 -7.63
C ARG A 292 9.86 -33.34 -8.43
N GLY A 293 10.99 -33.70 -7.82
CA GLY A 293 12.07 -34.42 -8.49
C GLY A 293 11.63 -35.82 -8.91
N ASN A 294 12.18 -36.34 -10.02
CA ASN A 294 11.91 -37.71 -10.45
C ASN A 294 12.65 -38.70 -9.55
N VAL A 295 12.02 -39.83 -9.27
CA VAL A 295 12.51 -40.83 -8.31
C VAL A 295 12.63 -42.19 -8.96
N SER A 296 13.77 -42.85 -8.80
CA SER A 296 14.03 -44.21 -9.28
C SER A 296 14.69 -45.06 -8.20
N GLY A 297 14.12 -46.22 -7.87
CA GLY A 297 14.76 -47.13 -6.90
C GLY A 297 14.06 -48.47 -6.69
N ALA A 298 14.41 -49.20 -5.61
CA ALA A 298 13.76 -50.47 -5.30
C ALA A 298 12.31 -50.25 -4.86
N ALA A 299 12.11 -49.45 -3.81
CA ALA A 299 10.83 -48.91 -3.40
C ALA A 299 10.81 -47.39 -3.67
N ALA A 300 10.21 -46.95 -4.76
CA ALA A 300 10.25 -45.57 -5.22
C ALA A 300 8.94 -44.84 -4.90
N GLY A 301 9.01 -43.74 -4.14
CA GLY A 301 7.86 -42.87 -3.88
C GLY A 301 8.14 -41.43 -4.24
N GLY A 302 7.16 -40.74 -4.83
CA GLY A 302 7.33 -39.35 -5.24
C GLY A 302 7.71 -38.40 -4.08
N LEU A 303 7.20 -38.64 -2.86
CA LEU A 303 7.57 -37.92 -1.64
C LEU A 303 8.46 -38.78 -0.72
N VAL A 304 8.02 -40.00 -0.42
CA VAL A 304 8.66 -40.91 0.54
C VAL A 304 8.89 -42.28 -0.07
N GLY A 305 10.11 -42.81 0.00
CA GLY A 305 10.40 -44.14 -0.54
C GLY A 305 9.71 -45.26 0.22
N ILE A 306 10.02 -45.38 1.51
CA ILE A 306 9.48 -46.42 2.40
C ILE A 306 8.93 -45.77 3.66
N ALA A 307 7.75 -46.21 4.13
CA ALA A 307 7.17 -45.80 5.41
C ALA A 307 6.85 -47.03 6.28
N GLN A 308 7.57 -47.17 7.40
CA GLN A 308 7.29 -48.18 8.41
C GLN A 308 6.22 -47.70 9.41
N SER A 309 6.32 -46.45 9.86
CA SER A 309 5.42 -45.84 10.85
C SER A 309 5.35 -44.32 10.65
N GLY A 310 4.51 -43.63 11.40
CA GLY A 310 4.41 -42.16 11.41
C GLY A 310 3.43 -41.58 10.39
N THR A 311 3.19 -40.27 10.48
CA THR A 311 2.14 -39.60 9.69
C THR A 311 2.74 -38.74 8.59
N ILE A 312 2.24 -38.90 7.36
CA ILE A 312 2.47 -37.98 6.24
C ILE A 312 1.18 -37.22 6.04
N ARG A 313 1.21 -35.91 6.32
CA ARG A 313 0.01 -35.08 6.34
C ARG A 313 0.22 -33.75 5.60
N ASP A 314 -0.83 -33.23 4.97
CA ASP A 314 -0.82 -31.95 4.28
C ASP A 314 0.38 -31.87 3.30
N ALA A 315 0.47 -32.85 2.40
CA ALA A 315 1.66 -33.07 1.60
C ALA A 315 1.35 -33.58 0.19
N TYR A 316 2.21 -33.28 -0.77
CA TYR A 316 1.98 -33.71 -2.15
C TYR A 316 3.24 -34.02 -2.96
N ALA A 317 3.09 -34.81 -4.02
CA ALA A 317 4.19 -35.14 -4.92
C ALA A 317 3.79 -35.01 -6.39
N THR A 318 4.68 -34.43 -7.19
CA THR A 318 4.46 -34.21 -8.63
C THR A 318 5.46 -34.91 -9.54
N GLY A 319 6.60 -35.37 -9.01
CA GLY A 319 7.62 -36.10 -9.77
C GLY A 319 7.24 -37.55 -10.09
N ASN A 320 7.76 -38.10 -11.19
CA ASN A 320 7.50 -39.48 -11.58
C ASN A 320 8.27 -40.46 -10.67
N ALA A 321 7.67 -41.63 -10.39
CA ALA A 321 8.29 -42.68 -9.57
C ALA A 321 8.47 -43.99 -10.35
N THR A 322 9.71 -44.51 -10.36
CA THR A 322 10.06 -45.78 -11.02
C THR A 322 10.63 -46.77 -10.00
N GLY A 323 9.89 -47.84 -9.70
CA GLY A 323 10.20 -48.79 -8.63
C GLY A 323 10.41 -50.22 -9.13
N ALA A 324 11.39 -50.95 -8.58
CA ALA A 324 11.59 -52.36 -8.92
C ALA A 324 10.65 -53.31 -8.17
N THR A 325 10.36 -53.04 -6.89
CA THR A 325 9.52 -53.87 -6.00
C THR A 325 8.26 -53.14 -5.49
N GLY A 326 8.24 -51.81 -5.48
CA GLY A 326 7.04 -51.00 -5.25
C GLY A 326 7.24 -49.57 -5.74
N ALA A 327 6.34 -49.06 -6.58
CA ALA A 327 6.40 -47.69 -7.10
C ALA A 327 5.10 -46.94 -6.77
N GLY A 328 5.16 -45.86 -5.99
CA GLY A 328 4.00 -45.07 -5.59
C GLY A 328 4.13 -43.60 -5.95
N GLY A 329 3.04 -42.96 -6.38
CA GLY A 329 3.07 -41.55 -6.74
C GLY A 329 3.41 -40.64 -5.55
N LEU A 330 3.01 -41.03 -4.33
CA LEU A 330 3.41 -40.35 -3.09
C LEU A 330 4.38 -41.20 -2.27
N LEU A 331 4.02 -42.47 -2.01
CA LEU A 331 4.74 -43.37 -1.11
C LEU A 331 5.09 -44.69 -1.82
N GLY A 332 6.36 -45.07 -1.86
CA GLY A 332 6.78 -46.29 -2.55
C GLY A 332 6.27 -47.57 -1.90
N THR A 333 6.57 -47.79 -0.63
CA THR A 333 6.12 -48.98 0.12
C THR A 333 5.77 -48.64 1.56
N SER A 334 4.66 -49.19 2.05
CA SER A 334 4.30 -49.18 3.47
C SER A 334 4.60 -50.56 4.09
N PHE A 335 4.92 -50.64 5.38
CA PHE A 335 4.94 -51.91 6.11
C PHE A 335 3.67 -52.05 6.95
N GLY A 336 2.70 -52.81 6.44
CA GLY A 336 1.44 -53.09 7.13
C GLY A 336 1.67 -53.68 8.52
N GLY A 337 1.02 -53.10 9.53
CA GLY A 337 1.07 -53.54 10.94
C GLY A 337 1.75 -52.58 11.93
N SER A 338 2.38 -51.48 11.48
CA SER A 338 3.24 -50.64 12.34
C SER A 338 2.87 -49.13 12.41
N GLY A 339 1.69 -48.72 11.96
CA GLY A 339 1.14 -47.39 12.29
C GLY A 339 1.43 -46.22 11.34
N SER A 340 1.79 -46.46 10.06
CA SER A 340 1.93 -45.34 9.09
C SER A 340 0.57 -44.79 8.65
N ALA A 341 0.40 -43.46 8.56
CA ALA A 341 -0.85 -42.80 8.19
C ALA A 341 -0.66 -41.75 7.08
N LEU A 342 -1.65 -41.64 6.18
CA LEU A 342 -1.73 -40.60 5.14
C LEU A 342 -2.96 -39.73 5.37
N GLU A 343 -2.78 -38.41 5.44
CA GLU A 343 -3.87 -37.44 5.71
C GLU A 343 -3.73 -36.20 4.83
N ASN A 344 -4.78 -35.82 4.11
CA ASN A 344 -4.78 -34.62 3.27
C ASN A 344 -3.60 -34.57 2.28
N VAL A 345 -3.47 -35.61 1.46
CA VAL A 345 -2.34 -35.76 0.54
C VAL A 345 -2.79 -35.97 -0.89
N PHE A 346 -1.96 -35.56 -1.85
CA PHE A 346 -2.19 -35.95 -3.24
C PHE A 346 -0.91 -36.23 -4.03
N ALA A 347 -1.03 -37.04 -5.08
CA ALA A 347 0.05 -37.28 -6.04
C ALA A 347 -0.41 -37.07 -7.48
N THR A 348 0.47 -36.52 -8.30
CA THR A 348 0.19 -36.28 -9.73
C THR A 348 1.19 -36.95 -10.68
N GLY A 349 2.35 -37.37 -10.18
CA GLY A 349 3.40 -37.97 -11.01
C GLY A 349 3.05 -39.40 -11.45
N GLY A 350 3.49 -39.78 -12.64
CA GLY A 350 3.29 -41.12 -13.17
C GLY A 350 4.13 -42.17 -12.44
N VAL A 351 3.64 -43.40 -12.35
CA VAL A 351 4.36 -44.52 -11.74
C VAL A 351 4.72 -45.61 -12.75
N SER A 352 5.87 -46.26 -12.58
CA SER A 352 6.25 -47.40 -13.44
C SER A 352 7.12 -48.44 -12.72
N GLY A 353 7.11 -49.68 -13.21
CA GLY A 353 7.91 -50.79 -12.67
C GLY A 353 7.11 -51.84 -11.86
N GLY A 354 7.79 -52.59 -10.99
CA GLY A 354 7.20 -53.70 -10.24
C GLY A 354 6.41 -53.20 -9.02
N GLY A 355 5.16 -53.68 -8.85
CA GLY A 355 4.28 -53.21 -7.76
C GLY A 355 3.91 -51.73 -7.88
N ALA A 356 3.78 -51.21 -9.11
CA ALA A 356 3.43 -49.82 -9.35
C ALA A 356 1.95 -49.55 -9.03
N SER A 357 1.68 -48.53 -8.23
CA SER A 357 0.33 -48.07 -7.90
C SER A 357 0.30 -46.55 -7.74
N ALA A 358 -0.84 -45.90 -8.00
CA ALA A 358 -0.91 -44.46 -8.23
C ALA A 358 -0.59 -43.61 -6.99
N LEU A 359 -0.96 -44.04 -5.78
CA LEU A 359 -0.65 -43.33 -4.54
C LEU A 359 0.43 -44.03 -3.72
N VAL A 360 0.20 -45.31 -3.37
CA VAL A 360 1.11 -46.13 -2.56
C VAL A 360 1.47 -47.39 -3.31
N GLY A 361 2.75 -47.59 -3.65
CA GLY A 361 3.18 -48.69 -4.51
C GLY A 361 2.85 -50.07 -3.97
N SER A 362 3.29 -50.39 -2.75
CA SER A 362 3.00 -51.67 -2.11
C SER A 362 2.61 -51.57 -0.63
N ALA A 363 1.75 -52.50 -0.21
CA ALA A 363 1.05 -52.58 1.08
C ALA A 363 0.15 -51.37 1.43
N THR A 364 -0.72 -51.56 2.42
CA THR A 364 -1.69 -50.55 2.85
C THR A 364 -1.23 -49.86 4.14
N PRO A 365 -1.16 -48.51 4.17
CA PRO A 365 -1.03 -47.76 5.41
C PRO A 365 -2.09 -48.15 6.43
N SER A 366 -1.79 -47.92 7.72
CA SER A 366 -2.70 -48.26 8.83
C SER A 366 -3.93 -47.35 8.91
N ALA A 367 -3.82 -46.10 8.41
CA ALA A 367 -4.90 -45.14 8.30
C ALA A 367 -4.72 -44.28 7.06
N ILE A 368 -5.82 -43.96 6.39
CA ILE A 368 -5.84 -43.13 5.19
C ILE A 368 -7.07 -42.24 5.27
N SER A 369 -6.88 -40.93 5.13
CA SER A 369 -7.96 -39.94 5.09
C SER A 369 -7.63 -38.86 4.07
N HIS A 370 -8.60 -38.48 3.23
CA HIS A 370 -8.46 -37.42 2.22
C HIS A 370 -7.17 -37.54 1.38
N ALA A 371 -6.92 -38.73 0.84
CA ALA A 371 -5.71 -39.03 0.07
C ALA A 371 -6.07 -39.31 -1.39
N TRP A 372 -5.53 -38.55 -2.34
CA TRP A 372 -5.90 -38.64 -3.75
C TRP A 372 -4.73 -38.88 -4.69
N PHE A 373 -5.03 -39.47 -5.84
CA PHE A 373 -4.11 -39.51 -6.96
C PHE A 373 -4.81 -39.09 -8.23
N VAL A 374 -4.06 -38.39 -9.07
CA VAL A 374 -4.56 -37.84 -10.33
C VAL A 374 -4.39 -38.86 -11.44
N THR A 375 -5.47 -39.19 -12.13
CA THR A 375 -5.50 -40.26 -13.15
C THR A 375 -5.29 -39.77 -14.58
N ASP A 376 -5.44 -38.47 -14.82
CA ASP A 376 -5.40 -37.80 -16.12
C ASP A 376 -4.10 -37.03 -16.38
N THR A 377 -3.04 -37.30 -15.61
CA THR A 377 -1.67 -36.81 -15.88
C THR A 377 -0.86 -37.83 -16.69
N PRO A 378 0.16 -37.40 -17.45
CA PRO A 378 1.00 -38.31 -18.23
C PRO A 378 1.70 -39.37 -17.36
N GLY A 379 1.48 -40.66 -17.67
CA GLY A 379 2.08 -41.78 -16.96
C GLY A 379 1.07 -42.91 -16.72
N LEU A 380 1.54 -44.04 -16.16
CA LEU A 380 0.63 -45.07 -15.66
C LEU A 380 0.22 -44.72 -14.22
N HIS A 381 -1.05 -44.95 -13.91
CA HIS A 381 -1.62 -44.75 -12.57
C HIS A 381 -2.45 -45.98 -12.14
N PRO A 382 -1.82 -47.15 -11.91
CA PRO A 382 -2.57 -48.35 -11.53
C PRO A 382 -3.17 -48.17 -10.14
N ASP A 383 -4.45 -48.49 -9.94
CA ASP A 383 -5.09 -48.40 -8.64
C ASP A 383 -4.98 -49.75 -7.89
N ASN A 384 -4.57 -49.71 -6.62
CA ASN A 384 -4.52 -50.85 -5.71
C ASN A 384 -5.54 -50.74 -4.55
N GLY A 385 -6.50 -49.82 -4.65
CA GLY A 385 -7.52 -49.55 -3.64
C GLY A 385 -7.04 -48.64 -2.50
N VAL A 386 -5.89 -47.99 -2.64
CA VAL A 386 -5.29 -47.10 -1.63
C VAL A 386 -5.37 -45.64 -2.10
N GLY A 387 -6.17 -44.83 -1.38
CA GLY A 387 -6.53 -43.47 -1.80
C GLY A 387 -7.75 -43.44 -2.73
N SER A 388 -8.19 -42.24 -3.13
CA SER A 388 -9.28 -42.09 -4.10
C SER A 388 -8.77 -41.46 -5.39
N ALA A 389 -9.14 -42.05 -6.52
CA ALA A 389 -8.86 -41.48 -7.84
C ALA A 389 -9.59 -40.13 -7.98
N THR A 390 -8.88 -39.14 -8.53
CA THR A 390 -9.46 -37.86 -8.94
C THR A 390 -8.94 -37.49 -10.33
N THR A 391 -9.46 -36.38 -10.85
CA THR A 391 -8.94 -35.74 -12.05
C THR A 391 -8.28 -34.43 -11.66
N LEU A 392 -7.33 -34.01 -12.48
CA LEU A 392 -6.64 -32.75 -12.30
C LEU A 392 -7.63 -31.59 -12.39
N ALA A 393 -8.62 -31.70 -13.28
CA ALA A 393 -9.73 -30.75 -13.37
C ALA A 393 -10.50 -30.61 -12.04
N SER A 394 -10.71 -31.71 -11.31
CA SER A 394 -11.43 -31.68 -10.02
C SER A 394 -10.59 -31.06 -8.91
N LEU A 395 -9.29 -31.35 -8.86
CA LEU A 395 -8.38 -30.69 -7.90
C LEU A 395 -8.23 -29.20 -8.18
N VAL A 396 -8.20 -28.83 -9.46
CA VAL A 396 -8.08 -27.44 -9.88
C VAL A 396 -9.36 -26.66 -9.59
N ALA A 397 -10.54 -27.26 -9.72
CA ALA A 397 -11.80 -26.54 -9.57
C ALA A 397 -12.10 -26.04 -8.14
N ALA A 398 -11.67 -26.77 -7.12
CA ALA A 398 -11.88 -26.39 -5.72
C ALA A 398 -10.89 -27.12 -4.81
N LEU A 399 -10.70 -26.61 -3.59
CA LEU A 399 -10.08 -27.39 -2.53
C LEU A 399 -10.92 -28.65 -2.29
N PRO A 400 -10.32 -29.84 -2.37
CA PRO A 400 -11.05 -31.06 -2.07
C PRO A 400 -11.51 -31.16 -0.61
N ALA A 401 -12.51 -32.00 -0.35
CA ALA A 401 -13.02 -32.21 1.00
C ALA A 401 -11.92 -32.71 1.96
N GLY A 402 -11.80 -32.04 3.12
CA GLY A 402 -10.79 -32.33 4.15
C GLY A 402 -9.57 -31.42 4.10
N PHE A 403 -9.34 -30.70 3.00
CA PHE A 403 -8.25 -29.71 2.91
C PHE A 403 -8.71 -28.41 3.55
N ASP A 404 -7.98 -27.98 4.57
CA ASP A 404 -8.25 -26.73 5.29
C ASP A 404 -7.79 -25.52 4.45
N GLY A 405 -8.69 -24.56 4.21
CA GLY A 405 -8.38 -23.31 3.50
C GLY A 405 -7.41 -22.39 4.26
N ALA A 406 -7.12 -22.66 5.53
CA ALA A 406 -6.05 -22.00 6.27
C ALA A 406 -4.66 -22.54 5.90
N VAL A 407 -4.57 -23.82 5.50
CA VAL A 407 -3.32 -24.51 5.15
C VAL A 407 -3.08 -24.51 3.65
N TRP A 408 -4.14 -24.78 2.91
CA TRP A 408 -4.13 -24.95 1.47
C TRP A 408 -4.78 -23.77 0.77
N GLU A 409 -4.28 -23.45 -0.41
CA GLU A 409 -4.89 -22.50 -1.32
C GLU A 409 -5.07 -23.12 -2.70
N ASN A 410 -6.08 -22.65 -3.41
CA ASN A 410 -6.33 -22.96 -4.80
C ASN A 410 -6.87 -21.67 -5.43
N GLN A 411 -5.98 -20.92 -6.08
CA GLN A 411 -6.30 -19.59 -6.59
C GLN A 411 -7.42 -19.66 -7.63
N ASN A 412 -8.57 -19.05 -7.35
CA ASN A 412 -9.69 -18.86 -8.28
C ASN A 412 -10.12 -20.12 -9.08
N GLY A 413 -9.90 -21.31 -8.51
CA GLY A 413 -10.16 -22.58 -9.21
C GLY A 413 -9.29 -22.77 -10.46
N ARG A 414 -8.13 -22.11 -10.50
CA ARG A 414 -7.17 -22.13 -11.60
C ARG A 414 -5.97 -22.98 -11.28
N THR A 415 -5.68 -23.36 -10.03
CA THR A 415 -4.52 -24.19 -9.73
C THR A 415 -4.81 -25.43 -8.92
N THR A 416 -3.92 -26.44 -8.96
CA THR A 416 -4.02 -27.50 -7.94
C THR A 416 -3.84 -26.92 -6.55
N PRO A 417 -4.40 -27.55 -5.50
CA PRO A 417 -4.13 -27.16 -4.14
C PRO A 417 -2.62 -27.07 -3.89
N TYR A 418 -2.16 -25.96 -3.33
CA TYR A 418 -0.79 -25.77 -2.87
C TYR A 418 -0.80 -25.30 -1.42
N LEU A 419 0.32 -25.52 -0.75
CA LEU A 419 0.49 -25.14 0.65
C LEU A 419 0.80 -23.63 0.72
N LYS A 420 0.03 -22.87 1.49
CA LYS A 420 0.25 -21.42 1.66
C LYS A 420 1.61 -21.11 2.27
N SER A 421 2.06 -21.96 3.19
CA SER A 421 3.34 -21.79 3.90
C SER A 421 4.57 -22.07 3.03
N VAL A 422 4.42 -22.85 1.96
CA VAL A 422 5.48 -23.20 1.01
C VAL A 422 4.87 -23.39 -0.39
N PRO A 423 4.55 -22.30 -1.11
CA PRO A 423 3.88 -22.39 -2.40
C PRO A 423 4.75 -23.16 -3.39
N GLY A 424 4.39 -24.42 -3.67
CA GLY A 424 5.17 -25.28 -4.54
C GLY A 424 4.74 -25.22 -5.99
N ALA A 425 5.24 -26.16 -6.78
CA ALA A 425 4.86 -26.26 -8.18
C ALA A 425 3.34 -26.50 -8.31
N VAL A 426 2.68 -25.63 -9.05
CA VAL A 426 1.22 -25.63 -9.23
C VAL A 426 0.88 -26.11 -10.63
N TYR A 427 -0.19 -26.89 -10.75
CA TYR A 427 -0.84 -26.98 -12.04
C TYR A 427 -1.63 -25.71 -12.25
N VAL A 428 -1.64 -25.17 -13.46
CA VAL A 428 -2.62 -24.15 -13.84
C VAL A 428 -3.62 -24.78 -14.79
N LYS A 429 -4.91 -24.42 -14.65
CA LYS A 429 -6.04 -24.88 -15.45
C LYS A 429 -5.65 -24.82 -16.92
N ALA A 430 -5.51 -25.98 -17.55
CA ALA A 430 -5.23 -26.05 -18.98
C ALA A 430 -6.38 -25.44 -19.79
N GLU A 431 -6.00 -24.66 -20.78
CA GLU A 431 -6.89 -24.16 -21.80
C GLU A 431 -7.34 -25.28 -22.74
N SER A 432 -8.55 -25.75 -22.49
CA SER A 432 -9.60 -26.04 -23.47
C SER A 432 -10.50 -27.12 -22.88
N ALA A 433 -11.78 -27.10 -23.25
CA ALA A 433 -12.78 -28.11 -22.90
C ALA A 433 -12.43 -29.55 -23.39
N SER A 434 -11.23 -29.78 -23.91
CA SER A 434 -10.77 -31.06 -24.45
C SER A 434 -9.81 -31.86 -23.55
N GLY A 435 -9.52 -31.40 -22.33
CA GLY A 435 -8.88 -32.23 -21.30
C GLY A 435 -7.44 -32.70 -21.59
N ALA A 436 -6.78 -32.19 -22.63
CA ALA A 436 -5.45 -32.62 -23.01
C ALA A 436 -4.36 -31.64 -22.55
N SER A 437 -3.69 -31.98 -21.44
CA SER A 437 -2.41 -31.43 -20.95
C SER A 437 -2.47 -30.25 -19.96
N ALA A 438 -3.03 -30.47 -18.78
CA ALA A 438 -2.67 -29.64 -17.63
C ALA A 438 -1.16 -29.73 -17.36
N ARG A 439 -0.54 -28.57 -17.12
CA ARG A 439 0.92 -28.40 -17.07
C ARG A 439 1.32 -27.78 -15.74
N VAL A 440 2.46 -28.24 -15.21
CA VAL A 440 3.06 -27.74 -13.98
C VAL A 440 3.83 -26.46 -14.27
N TYR A 441 3.61 -25.43 -13.46
CA TYR A 441 4.29 -24.14 -13.53
C TYR A 441 5.03 -23.82 -12.22
N THR A 442 6.09 -23.06 -12.37
CA THR A 442 6.79 -22.34 -11.32
C THR A 442 6.13 -20.99 -11.10
N PRO A 443 5.66 -20.66 -9.88
CA PRO A 443 5.05 -19.35 -9.60
C PRO A 443 6.10 -18.23 -9.64
N VAL A 444 5.68 -17.05 -10.13
CA VAL A 444 6.47 -15.81 -10.18
C VAL A 444 5.64 -14.69 -9.58
N SER A 445 6.17 -14.09 -8.51
CA SER A 445 5.52 -13.14 -7.61
C SER A 445 6.39 -11.91 -7.29
N THR A 446 7.69 -11.97 -7.57
CA THR A 446 8.63 -10.87 -7.29
C THR A 446 9.53 -10.57 -8.49
N LEU A 447 10.13 -9.37 -8.49
CA LEU A 447 11.11 -8.98 -9.51
C LEU A 447 12.33 -9.89 -9.56
N ASP A 448 12.81 -10.34 -8.40
CA ASP A 448 13.97 -11.25 -8.33
C ASP A 448 13.63 -12.61 -8.94
N GLN A 449 12.42 -13.13 -8.68
CA GLN A 449 11.94 -14.36 -9.32
C GLN A 449 11.79 -14.20 -10.83
N LEU A 450 11.30 -13.04 -11.29
CA LEU A 450 11.17 -12.71 -12.71
C LEU A 450 12.53 -12.62 -13.40
N GLN A 451 13.50 -11.92 -12.81
CA GLN A 451 14.87 -11.82 -13.33
C GLN A 451 15.55 -13.19 -13.38
N ALA A 452 15.31 -14.03 -12.36
CA ALA A 452 15.97 -15.32 -12.24
C ALA A 452 15.49 -16.40 -13.23
N ILE A 453 14.44 -16.13 -14.03
CA ILE A 453 14.05 -16.97 -15.18
C ILE A 453 15.23 -17.14 -16.15
N GLU A 454 16.16 -16.18 -16.22
CA GLU A 454 17.36 -16.27 -17.04
C GLU A 454 18.25 -17.50 -16.73
N HIS A 455 18.12 -18.10 -15.55
CA HIS A 455 18.89 -19.27 -15.14
C HIS A 455 18.29 -20.62 -15.61
N ASP A 456 17.00 -20.65 -15.95
CA ASP A 456 16.34 -21.82 -16.56
C ASP A 456 15.32 -21.36 -17.61
N VAL A 457 15.86 -20.94 -18.76
CA VAL A 457 15.09 -20.40 -19.89
C VAL A 457 14.22 -21.45 -20.61
N ALA A 458 14.29 -22.73 -20.21
CA ALA A 458 13.46 -23.82 -20.73
C ALA A 458 12.28 -24.18 -19.80
N GLY A 459 12.25 -23.61 -18.59
CA GLY A 459 11.23 -23.85 -17.57
C GLY A 459 9.82 -23.37 -17.95
N ALA A 460 8.84 -23.76 -17.13
CA ALA A 460 7.46 -23.28 -17.23
C ALA A 460 7.15 -22.36 -16.04
N TYR A 461 6.76 -21.12 -16.30
CA TYR A 461 6.57 -20.04 -15.33
C TYR A 461 5.18 -19.43 -15.45
N ALA A 462 4.58 -19.08 -14.32
CA ALA A 462 3.32 -18.34 -14.32
C ALA A 462 3.35 -17.18 -13.33
N LEU A 463 2.85 -16.01 -13.73
CA LEU A 463 2.62 -14.91 -12.80
C LEU A 463 1.47 -15.27 -11.85
N PHE A 464 1.69 -15.00 -10.57
CA PHE A 464 0.69 -15.21 -9.50
C PHE A 464 0.11 -13.91 -8.98
N GLU A 465 0.78 -12.81 -9.28
CA GLU A 465 0.37 -11.44 -9.03
C GLU A 465 1.04 -10.53 -10.07
N ASP A 466 0.59 -9.29 -10.09
CA ASP A 466 1.21 -8.26 -10.92
C ASP A 466 2.60 -7.91 -10.36
N ILE A 467 3.57 -7.72 -11.25
CA ILE A 467 4.95 -7.38 -10.89
C ILE A 467 5.19 -5.90 -11.19
N ASP A 468 5.49 -5.10 -10.17
CA ASP A 468 6.00 -3.76 -10.40
C ASP A 468 7.51 -3.75 -10.59
N ALA A 469 7.91 -3.25 -11.74
CA ALA A 469 9.29 -3.08 -12.13
C ALA A 469 9.83 -1.66 -11.92
N THR A 470 9.12 -0.76 -11.22
CA THR A 470 9.66 0.56 -10.85
C THR A 470 11.05 0.52 -10.21
N PRO A 471 11.35 -0.41 -9.26
CA PRO A 471 12.70 -0.55 -8.71
C PRO A 471 13.79 -0.80 -9.75
N THR A 472 13.45 -1.42 -10.89
CA THR A 472 14.43 -1.77 -11.93
C THR A 472 15.11 -0.54 -12.53
N ARG A 473 14.50 0.65 -12.44
CA ARG A 473 15.06 1.91 -12.98
C ARG A 473 16.48 2.21 -12.48
N THR A 474 16.83 1.81 -11.27
CA THR A 474 18.18 2.01 -10.70
C THR A 474 19.09 0.80 -10.85
N TRP A 475 18.57 -0.34 -11.30
CA TRP A 475 19.33 -1.58 -11.47
C TRP A 475 20.39 -1.44 -12.55
N ASN A 476 21.41 -2.31 -12.48
CA ASN A 476 22.47 -2.41 -13.50
C ASN A 476 23.13 -1.05 -13.80
N SER A 477 23.41 -0.27 -12.75
CA SER A 477 23.96 1.09 -12.86
C SER A 477 23.08 2.05 -13.67
N GLY A 478 21.76 1.94 -13.52
CA GLY A 478 20.78 2.76 -14.22
C GLY A 478 20.40 2.27 -15.62
N GLN A 479 20.88 1.10 -16.05
CA GLN A 479 20.51 0.49 -17.33
C GLN A 479 19.14 -0.20 -17.31
N GLY A 480 18.53 -0.35 -16.13
CA GLY A 480 17.24 -1.01 -16.02
C GLY A 480 17.33 -2.52 -15.83
N PHE A 481 16.21 -3.20 -16.03
CA PHE A 481 16.06 -4.65 -16.05
C PHE A 481 17.01 -5.32 -17.07
N ALA A 482 17.46 -6.54 -16.80
CA ALA A 482 18.22 -7.35 -17.75
C ALA A 482 17.26 -8.32 -18.47
N PRO A 483 17.03 -8.17 -19.80
CA PRO A 483 16.01 -8.95 -20.51
C PRO A 483 16.19 -10.46 -20.40
N ILE A 484 15.08 -11.19 -20.24
CA ILE A 484 15.06 -12.64 -20.11
C ILE A 484 15.46 -13.30 -21.44
N GLY A 485 16.28 -14.35 -21.36
CA GLY A 485 16.64 -15.14 -22.55
C GLY A 485 17.62 -14.46 -23.50
N PRO A 486 18.79 -13.97 -23.04
CA PRO A 486 19.84 -13.42 -23.92
C PRO A 486 20.38 -14.46 -24.93
N ALA A 487 20.13 -15.75 -24.69
CA ALA A 487 20.41 -16.87 -25.60
C ALA A 487 19.14 -17.67 -25.95
N TYR A 488 17.98 -16.99 -26.05
CA TYR A 488 16.62 -17.51 -26.27
C TYR A 488 15.92 -18.06 -25.03
N PHE A 489 14.70 -17.55 -24.79
CA PHE A 489 13.69 -18.21 -23.96
C PHE A 489 12.99 -19.31 -24.76
N THR A 490 13.12 -20.56 -24.33
CA THR A 490 12.55 -21.74 -25.01
C THR A 490 11.47 -22.45 -24.19
N GLY A 491 11.22 -21.94 -22.98
CA GLY A 491 10.24 -22.44 -22.04
C GLY A 491 8.84 -21.86 -22.26
N ARG A 492 8.04 -21.87 -21.20
CA ARG A 492 6.67 -21.32 -21.21
C ARG A 492 6.51 -20.27 -20.13
N PHE A 493 5.95 -19.12 -20.48
CA PHE A 493 5.63 -18.04 -19.55
C PHE A 493 4.14 -17.69 -19.68
N ASP A 494 3.40 -17.77 -18.59
CA ASP A 494 1.96 -17.52 -18.54
C ASP A 494 1.65 -16.40 -17.56
N GLY A 495 1.21 -15.25 -18.05
CA GLY A 495 0.83 -14.14 -17.19
C GLY A 495 -0.49 -14.38 -16.45
N LEU A 496 -1.33 -15.31 -16.90
CA LEU A 496 -2.63 -15.59 -16.28
C LEU A 496 -3.52 -14.36 -16.04
N GLY A 497 -3.35 -13.30 -16.84
CA GLY A 497 -4.05 -12.02 -16.72
C GLY A 497 -3.38 -11.00 -15.79
N HIS A 498 -2.19 -11.31 -15.30
CA HIS A 498 -1.31 -10.41 -14.57
C HIS A 498 -0.40 -9.62 -15.52
N VAL A 499 0.15 -8.52 -15.00
CA VAL A 499 1.05 -7.65 -15.75
C VAL A 499 2.44 -7.55 -15.12
N VAL A 500 3.41 -7.17 -15.94
CA VAL A 500 4.67 -6.57 -15.50
C VAL A 500 4.57 -5.07 -15.77
N ALA A 501 4.38 -4.27 -14.73
CA ALA A 501 4.18 -2.83 -14.81
C ALA A 501 5.50 -2.05 -14.66
N HIS A 502 5.58 -0.87 -15.30
CA HIS A 502 6.69 0.09 -15.17
C HIS A 502 8.08 -0.49 -15.50
N LEU A 503 8.15 -1.44 -16.42
CA LEU A 503 9.41 -2.05 -16.86
C LEU A 503 10.35 -1.00 -17.45
N HIS A 504 11.53 -0.84 -16.86
CA HIS A 504 12.55 0.10 -17.35
C HIS A 504 13.74 -0.65 -17.96
N VAL A 505 14.04 -0.40 -19.24
CA VAL A 505 15.22 -0.93 -19.95
C VAL A 505 15.85 0.18 -20.78
N ASP A 506 16.99 0.71 -20.35
CA ASP A 506 17.72 1.78 -21.06
C ASP A 506 19.13 1.32 -21.46
N ARG A 507 19.23 0.71 -22.64
CA ARG A 507 20.45 0.07 -23.13
C ARG A 507 20.73 0.48 -24.59
N PHE A 508 20.95 1.78 -24.82
CA PHE A 508 21.04 2.43 -26.13
C PHE A 508 21.94 1.77 -27.20
N ASN A 509 22.97 1.02 -26.82
CA ASN A 509 23.90 0.34 -27.74
C ASN A 509 23.62 -1.16 -27.91
N THR A 510 22.58 -1.68 -27.27
CA THR A 510 22.25 -3.10 -27.22
C THR A 510 21.05 -3.40 -28.12
N SER A 511 21.07 -4.58 -28.75
CA SER A 511 19.98 -5.09 -29.60
C SER A 511 19.21 -6.18 -28.87
N TYR A 512 18.01 -6.53 -29.34
CA TYR A 512 17.15 -7.56 -28.75
C TYR A 512 16.72 -7.19 -27.32
N LEU A 513 15.94 -6.13 -27.18
CA LEU A 513 15.46 -5.66 -25.88
C LEU A 513 13.93 -5.69 -25.78
N GLY A 514 13.48 -5.99 -24.57
CA GLY A 514 12.10 -6.07 -24.10
C GLY A 514 12.09 -6.74 -22.72
N LEU A 515 10.93 -7.21 -22.24
CA LEU A 515 10.90 -8.14 -21.10
C LEU A 515 11.72 -9.40 -21.43
N PHE A 516 11.55 -9.93 -22.64
CA PHE A 516 12.39 -10.97 -23.22
C PHE A 516 13.34 -10.36 -24.25
N ALA A 517 14.61 -10.77 -24.23
CA ALA A 517 15.52 -10.46 -25.33
C ALA A 517 15.05 -11.19 -26.60
N MET A 518 14.98 -12.51 -26.52
CA MET A 518 14.58 -13.38 -27.64
C MET A 518 13.72 -14.53 -27.13
N ILE A 519 12.60 -14.81 -27.80
CA ILE A 519 11.79 -16.01 -27.59
C ILE A 519 12.13 -16.98 -28.72
N GLY A 520 12.69 -18.15 -28.42
CA GLY A 520 13.05 -19.17 -29.41
C GLY A 520 11.85 -19.98 -29.91
N SER A 521 12.02 -20.78 -30.97
CA SER A 521 10.97 -21.63 -31.58
C SER A 521 10.20 -22.59 -30.65
N GLY A 522 10.76 -22.97 -29.50
CA GLY A 522 10.05 -23.75 -28.46
C GLY A 522 9.31 -22.89 -27.42
N GLY A 523 9.62 -21.59 -27.38
CA GLY A 523 9.14 -20.63 -26.41
C GLY A 523 7.67 -20.28 -26.58
N VAL A 524 6.94 -20.25 -25.47
CA VAL A 524 5.54 -19.80 -25.46
C VAL A 524 5.35 -18.74 -24.38
N VAL A 525 4.98 -17.52 -24.78
CA VAL A 525 4.66 -16.41 -23.88
C VAL A 525 3.20 -16.04 -24.07
N ARG A 526 2.44 -15.96 -22.99
CA ARG A 526 0.99 -15.76 -23.11
C ARG A 526 0.33 -15.15 -21.90
N GLY A 527 -0.88 -14.62 -22.09
CA GLY A 527 -1.73 -14.16 -20.99
C GLY A 527 -1.11 -13.05 -20.16
N VAL A 528 -0.16 -12.29 -20.72
CA VAL A 528 0.68 -11.33 -20.00
C VAL A 528 0.55 -9.93 -20.60
N GLY A 529 0.40 -8.95 -19.73
CA GLY A 529 0.56 -7.53 -20.06
C GLY A 529 1.93 -7.00 -19.68
N VAL A 530 2.50 -6.12 -20.51
CA VAL A 530 3.64 -5.28 -20.14
C VAL A 530 3.14 -3.83 -20.09
N GLU A 531 2.81 -3.38 -18.89
CA GLU A 531 2.15 -2.10 -18.65
C GLU A 531 3.17 -0.97 -18.44
N ASP A 532 2.95 0.16 -19.12
CA ASP A 532 3.76 1.38 -19.02
C ASP A 532 5.28 1.14 -19.12
N ALA A 533 5.69 0.31 -20.09
CA ALA A 533 7.10 0.04 -20.29
C ALA A 533 7.86 1.22 -20.90
N TYR A 534 9.11 1.39 -20.47
CA TYR A 534 10.10 2.22 -21.13
C TYR A 534 11.25 1.35 -21.64
N VAL A 535 11.37 1.21 -22.96
CA VAL A 535 12.45 0.45 -23.60
C VAL A 535 13.21 1.31 -24.62
N HIS A 536 14.51 1.49 -24.40
CA HIS A 536 15.40 2.23 -25.27
C HIS A 536 16.62 1.40 -25.69
N GLY A 537 16.87 1.27 -27.00
CA GLY A 537 17.92 0.40 -27.53
C GLY A 537 18.42 0.72 -28.93
N ASN A 538 19.07 -0.25 -29.56
CA ASN A 538 19.68 -0.09 -30.90
C ASN A 538 18.84 -0.73 -32.02
N GLN A 539 18.69 -2.06 -32.02
CA GLN A 539 18.01 -2.82 -33.07
C GLN A 539 17.16 -3.96 -32.48
N TYR A 540 16.02 -4.24 -33.11
CA TYR A 540 15.06 -5.26 -32.69
C TYR A 540 14.57 -5.04 -31.26
N ILE A 541 13.85 -3.93 -31.08
CA ILE A 541 13.36 -3.49 -29.78
C ILE A 541 11.83 -3.59 -29.76
N GLY A 542 11.30 -4.23 -28.72
CA GLY A 542 9.87 -4.28 -28.41
C GLY A 542 9.62 -4.23 -26.91
N ALA A 543 8.39 -3.94 -26.49
CA ALA A 543 8.07 -3.92 -25.06
C ALA A 543 8.09 -5.34 -24.46
N LEU A 544 7.48 -6.31 -25.15
CA LEU A 544 7.44 -7.69 -24.69
C LEU A 544 8.70 -8.47 -25.10
N ALA A 545 9.09 -8.38 -26.37
CA ALA A 545 10.25 -9.12 -26.88
C ALA A 545 11.06 -8.34 -27.92
N GLY A 546 12.38 -8.50 -27.88
CA GLY A 546 13.24 -8.03 -28.97
C GLY A 546 13.02 -8.82 -30.26
N GLU A 547 13.10 -10.16 -30.16
CA GLU A 547 12.77 -11.09 -31.23
C GLU A 547 11.83 -12.20 -30.76
N ASN A 548 10.90 -12.60 -31.63
CA ASN A 548 10.02 -13.75 -31.43
C ASN A 548 10.18 -14.77 -32.56
N ASP A 549 10.77 -15.92 -32.27
CA ASP A 549 10.75 -17.15 -33.08
C ASP A 549 9.73 -18.17 -32.55
N GLY A 550 9.20 -17.95 -31.34
CA GLY A 550 8.23 -18.82 -30.68
C GLY A 550 6.76 -18.43 -30.89
N SER A 551 5.96 -18.55 -29.83
CA SER A 551 4.54 -18.24 -29.82
C SER A 551 4.19 -17.20 -28.77
N ILE A 552 3.59 -16.10 -29.19
CA ILE A 552 3.02 -15.07 -28.33
C ILE A 552 1.50 -15.09 -28.49
N VAL A 553 0.78 -15.26 -27.38
CA VAL A 553 -0.67 -15.46 -27.40
C VAL A 553 -1.38 -14.72 -26.26
N ASP A 554 -2.47 -14.00 -26.50
CA ASP A 554 -3.21 -13.30 -25.43
C ASP A 554 -2.31 -12.34 -24.63
N ALA A 555 -1.51 -11.54 -25.35
CA ALA A 555 -0.50 -10.67 -24.76
C ALA A 555 -0.64 -9.22 -25.21
N TRP A 556 -0.24 -8.28 -24.36
CA TRP A 556 -0.33 -6.87 -24.69
C TRP A 556 0.80 -6.03 -24.11
N ALA A 557 0.97 -4.82 -24.65
CA ALA A 557 1.90 -3.84 -24.10
C ALA A 557 1.41 -2.39 -24.24
N SER A 558 1.78 -1.56 -23.26
CA SER A 558 1.63 -0.10 -23.26
C SER A 558 2.95 0.59 -22.86
N GLY A 559 3.04 1.91 -23.03
CA GLY A 559 4.23 2.70 -22.74
C GLY A 559 4.95 3.22 -24.00
N SER A 560 6.29 3.25 -23.97
CA SER A 560 7.13 3.84 -25.02
C SER A 560 8.32 2.95 -25.36
N VAL A 561 8.55 2.76 -26.66
CA VAL A 561 9.68 1.98 -27.19
C VAL A 561 10.40 2.78 -28.26
N SER A 562 11.72 2.92 -28.12
CA SER A 562 12.53 3.66 -29.07
C SER A 562 13.85 2.98 -29.41
N ALA A 563 14.28 3.10 -30.67
CA ALA A 563 15.55 2.54 -31.12
C ALA A 563 16.17 3.27 -32.32
N ALA A 564 17.43 2.94 -32.62
CA ALA A 564 18.09 3.43 -33.82
C ALA A 564 17.55 2.78 -35.12
N PHE A 565 17.21 1.49 -35.10
CA PHE A 565 16.81 0.72 -36.30
C PHE A 565 15.39 0.13 -36.20
N ASP A 566 15.24 -1.10 -35.72
CA ASP A 566 13.96 -1.81 -35.78
C ASP A 566 13.17 -1.67 -34.47
N VAL A 567 11.95 -1.17 -34.57
CA VAL A 567 11.02 -1.05 -33.43
C VAL A 567 9.65 -1.62 -33.77
N GLY A 568 9.14 -2.49 -32.91
CA GLY A 568 7.72 -2.82 -32.84
C GLY A 568 7.16 -2.49 -31.47
N GLY A 569 5.90 -2.07 -31.40
CA GLY A 569 5.26 -1.78 -30.11
C GLY A 569 5.27 -2.98 -29.16
N LEU A 570 5.00 -4.19 -29.67
CA LEU A 570 5.04 -5.42 -28.88
C LEU A 570 6.35 -6.19 -29.11
N VAL A 571 6.75 -6.38 -30.37
CA VAL A 571 7.91 -7.21 -30.75
C VAL A 571 8.79 -6.50 -31.78
N GLY A 572 10.10 -6.45 -31.56
CA GLY A 572 11.05 -5.86 -32.52
C GLY A 572 11.08 -6.61 -33.86
N ALA A 573 11.40 -7.91 -33.82
CA ALA A 573 11.38 -8.81 -34.98
C ALA A 573 10.53 -10.06 -34.75
N ASN A 574 9.69 -10.44 -35.72
CA ASN A 574 8.86 -11.63 -35.65
C ASN A 574 9.20 -12.64 -36.74
N VAL A 575 9.62 -13.82 -36.32
CA VAL A 575 9.86 -15.04 -37.10
C VAL A 575 8.78 -16.09 -36.80
N GLY A 576 8.26 -16.10 -35.57
CA GLY A 576 7.25 -17.04 -35.06
C GLY A 576 5.80 -16.57 -35.19
N SER A 577 4.96 -16.94 -34.22
CA SER A 577 3.52 -16.63 -34.21
C SER A 577 3.17 -15.58 -33.15
N ILE A 578 2.32 -14.62 -33.54
CA ILE A 578 1.67 -13.67 -32.64
C ILE A 578 0.17 -13.76 -32.89
N ASP A 579 -0.59 -14.12 -31.86
CA ASP A 579 -2.04 -14.34 -31.97
C ASP A 579 -2.79 -13.72 -30.79
N ARG A 580 -3.92 -13.04 -31.05
CA ARG A 580 -4.69 -12.33 -30.01
C ARG A 580 -3.80 -11.42 -29.16
N ALA A 581 -3.15 -10.46 -29.81
CA ALA A 581 -2.28 -9.53 -29.13
C ALA A 581 -2.59 -8.08 -29.48
N TYR A 582 -2.29 -7.16 -28.58
CA TYR A 582 -2.40 -5.74 -28.91
C TYR A 582 -1.29 -4.86 -28.36
N SER A 583 -1.12 -3.70 -28.97
CA SER A 583 -0.15 -2.71 -28.48
C SER A 583 -0.68 -1.28 -28.58
N THR A 584 -0.63 -0.57 -27.45
CA THR A 584 -0.88 0.87 -27.35
C THR A 584 0.43 1.68 -27.27
N VAL A 585 1.58 1.01 -27.44
CA VAL A 585 2.93 1.57 -27.27
C VAL A 585 3.26 2.65 -28.30
N ALA A 586 3.79 3.77 -27.84
CA ALA A 586 4.42 4.76 -28.72
C ALA A 586 5.75 4.20 -29.27
N ALA A 587 5.76 3.82 -30.55
CA ALA A 587 6.88 3.17 -31.24
C ALA A 587 7.65 4.17 -32.11
N ALA A 588 8.94 4.36 -31.83
CA ALA A 588 9.78 5.33 -32.52
C ALA A 588 11.14 4.76 -32.97
N ALA A 589 11.42 4.78 -34.28
CA ALA A 589 12.75 4.42 -34.79
C ALA A 589 13.37 5.48 -35.69
N GLN A 590 14.71 5.55 -35.69
CA GLN A 590 15.45 6.53 -36.49
C GLN A 590 15.75 6.06 -37.92
N ALA A 591 15.83 4.75 -38.14
CA ALA A 591 16.15 4.13 -39.43
C ALA A 591 15.39 2.80 -39.63
N HIS A 592 15.52 2.20 -40.82
CA HIS A 592 15.01 0.86 -41.19
C HIS A 592 13.49 0.61 -41.09
N SER A 593 12.94 0.15 -39.96
CA SER A 593 11.53 -0.26 -39.89
C SER A 593 10.86 0.04 -38.54
N THR A 594 9.61 0.48 -38.59
CA THR A 594 8.81 0.79 -37.40
C THR A 594 7.37 0.33 -37.62
N GLY A 595 6.86 -0.51 -36.72
CA GLY A 595 5.47 -0.96 -36.74
C GLY A 595 4.78 -0.78 -35.41
N GLY A 596 3.47 -0.52 -35.42
CA GLY A 596 2.69 -0.38 -34.20
C GLY A 596 2.63 -1.66 -33.36
N LEU A 597 2.71 -2.84 -33.97
CA LEU A 597 2.80 -4.13 -33.27
C LEU A 597 4.18 -4.78 -33.45
N VAL A 598 4.65 -4.87 -34.71
CA VAL A 598 5.92 -5.55 -35.06
C VAL A 598 6.78 -4.66 -35.95
N GLY A 599 8.07 -4.50 -35.64
CA GLY A 599 9.00 -3.76 -36.50
C GLY A 599 9.26 -4.50 -37.81
N TYR A 600 9.94 -5.65 -37.71
CA TYR A 600 10.31 -6.49 -38.84
C TYR A 600 9.65 -7.86 -38.78
N HIS A 601 8.73 -8.15 -39.71
CA HIS A 601 7.97 -9.40 -39.80
C HIS A 601 8.50 -10.30 -40.92
N VAL A 602 9.22 -11.36 -40.55
CA VAL A 602 10.10 -12.08 -41.48
C VAL A 602 9.38 -13.25 -42.16
N ILE A 603 9.15 -14.36 -41.48
CA ILE A 603 8.45 -15.55 -42.02
C ILE A 603 7.24 -15.97 -41.18
N GLY A 604 6.98 -15.22 -40.11
CA GLY A 604 5.99 -15.57 -39.10
C GLY A 604 4.54 -15.26 -39.46
N THR A 605 3.67 -15.40 -38.47
CA THR A 605 2.24 -15.08 -38.55
C THR A 605 1.86 -14.01 -37.53
N ILE A 606 0.98 -13.09 -37.94
CA ILE A 606 0.28 -12.17 -37.04
C ILE A 606 -1.22 -12.38 -37.26
N SER A 607 -1.96 -12.80 -36.23
CA SER A 607 -3.40 -13.05 -36.34
C SER A 607 -4.23 -12.50 -35.20
N ARG A 608 -5.44 -12.01 -35.52
CA ARG A 608 -6.41 -11.54 -34.50
C ARG A 608 -5.83 -10.50 -33.55
N SER A 609 -4.98 -9.61 -34.07
CA SER A 609 -4.21 -8.65 -33.26
C SER A 609 -4.46 -7.22 -33.69
N TYR A 610 -4.17 -6.24 -32.84
CA TYR A 610 -4.27 -4.84 -33.25
C TYR A 610 -3.21 -3.91 -32.66
N ALA A 611 -3.03 -2.75 -33.28
CA ALA A 611 -2.18 -1.68 -32.76
C ALA A 611 -2.86 -0.32 -32.82
N SER A 612 -2.67 0.48 -31.77
CA SER A 612 -3.19 1.85 -31.65
C SER A 612 -2.13 2.87 -31.22
N GLY A 613 -0.97 2.42 -30.76
CA GLY A 613 0.18 3.26 -30.40
C GLY A 613 0.67 4.16 -31.52
N GLN A 614 1.12 5.37 -31.19
CA GLN A 614 1.68 6.30 -32.18
C GLN A 614 2.93 5.69 -32.83
N VAL A 615 3.01 5.69 -34.17
CA VAL A 615 4.15 5.15 -34.91
C VAL A 615 4.93 6.27 -35.61
N THR A 616 6.21 6.39 -35.28
CA THR A 616 7.13 7.39 -35.84
C THR A 616 8.38 6.71 -36.40
N GLY A 617 8.67 6.93 -37.68
CA GLY A 617 9.86 6.40 -38.33
C GLY A 617 10.15 7.09 -39.66
N THR A 618 11.32 6.82 -40.25
CA THR A 618 11.82 7.52 -41.45
C THR A 618 11.72 6.70 -42.74
N ASN A 619 11.72 5.37 -42.65
CA ASN A 619 11.77 4.45 -43.80
C ASN A 619 10.50 3.60 -43.92
N ASN A 620 10.52 2.34 -43.46
CA ASN A 620 9.40 1.41 -43.57
C ASN A 620 8.48 1.54 -42.35
N VAL A 621 7.45 2.40 -42.45
CA VAL A 621 6.58 2.72 -41.30
C VAL A 621 5.15 2.24 -41.56
N GLY A 622 4.69 1.24 -40.80
CA GLY A 622 3.33 0.71 -40.90
C GLY A 622 2.56 0.84 -39.59
N GLY A 623 1.24 0.93 -39.68
CA GLY A 623 0.37 1.00 -38.51
C GLY A 623 0.36 -0.29 -37.68
N LEU A 624 0.58 -1.44 -38.33
CA LEU A 624 0.68 -2.75 -37.68
C LEU A 624 2.10 -3.32 -37.77
N ALA A 625 2.67 -3.38 -38.98
CA ALA A 625 4.01 -3.93 -39.24
C ALA A 625 4.87 -2.97 -40.07
N GLY A 626 6.14 -2.78 -39.70
CA GLY A 626 7.06 -1.90 -40.43
C GLY A 626 7.46 -2.47 -41.78
N LEU A 627 8.25 -3.54 -41.76
CA LEU A 627 8.72 -4.27 -42.94
C LEU A 627 8.24 -5.72 -42.89
N THR A 628 7.75 -6.25 -44.01
CA THR A 628 7.34 -7.65 -44.15
C THR A 628 8.10 -8.36 -45.28
N THR A 629 8.19 -9.69 -45.24
CA THR A 629 8.69 -10.48 -46.39
C THR A 629 7.58 -11.31 -47.05
N THR A 630 7.85 -11.82 -48.25
CA THR A 630 6.91 -12.67 -49.02
C THR A 630 6.54 -13.98 -48.34
N SER A 631 7.34 -14.42 -47.36
CA SER A 631 7.12 -15.66 -46.61
C SER A 631 6.31 -15.44 -45.33
N SER A 632 5.96 -14.20 -45.00
CA SER A 632 5.16 -13.85 -43.81
C SER A 632 3.68 -13.68 -44.13
N SER A 633 2.82 -13.77 -43.11
CA SER A 633 1.39 -13.51 -43.26
C SER A 633 0.78 -12.71 -42.10
N ILE A 634 -0.28 -11.97 -42.41
CA ILE A 634 -1.07 -11.18 -41.45
C ILE A 634 -2.55 -11.45 -41.72
N SER A 635 -3.32 -11.82 -40.70
CA SER A 635 -4.74 -12.12 -40.87
C SER A 635 -5.66 -11.67 -39.73
N ASN A 636 -6.90 -11.27 -40.05
CA ASN A 636 -7.93 -10.90 -39.06
C ASN A 636 -7.47 -9.83 -38.05
N SER A 637 -6.60 -8.92 -38.48
CA SER A 637 -5.92 -7.97 -37.59
C SER A 637 -6.25 -6.53 -37.97
N TYR A 638 -6.09 -5.61 -37.03
CA TYR A 638 -6.53 -4.23 -37.19
C TYR A 638 -5.44 -3.24 -36.80
N TRP A 639 -5.50 -2.02 -37.31
CA TRP A 639 -4.72 -0.93 -36.75
C TRP A 639 -5.56 0.33 -36.76
N ASP A 640 -5.31 1.19 -35.78
CA ASP A 640 -5.96 2.48 -35.72
C ASP A 640 -5.22 3.48 -36.58
N SER A 641 -5.76 3.76 -37.75
CA SER A 641 -5.14 4.65 -38.73
C SER A 641 -4.98 6.10 -38.24
N TYR A 642 -5.81 6.53 -37.29
CA TYR A 642 -5.76 7.87 -36.74
C TYR A 642 -4.69 7.98 -35.65
N SER A 643 -4.75 7.12 -34.62
CA SER A 643 -3.84 7.21 -33.47
C SER A 643 -2.41 6.78 -33.81
N THR A 644 -2.25 5.73 -34.64
CA THR A 644 -0.93 5.34 -35.17
C THR A 644 -0.35 6.40 -36.11
N GLY A 645 -1.22 7.22 -36.72
CA GLY A 645 -0.86 8.17 -37.76
C GLY A 645 -0.49 7.53 -39.09
N ARG A 646 -0.87 6.26 -39.32
CA ARG A 646 -0.51 5.49 -40.53
C ARG A 646 -1.73 5.03 -41.30
N ALA A 647 -1.79 5.40 -42.57
CA ALA A 647 -2.84 4.97 -43.49
C ALA A 647 -2.72 3.49 -43.92
N ALA A 648 -1.53 2.90 -43.83
CA ALA A 648 -1.27 1.52 -44.26
C ALA A 648 -0.91 0.63 -43.05
N ALA A 649 -1.40 -0.62 -43.07
CA ALA A 649 -1.04 -1.62 -42.06
C ALA A 649 0.45 -1.96 -42.11
N VAL A 650 0.99 -2.07 -43.32
CA VAL A 650 2.35 -2.51 -43.61
C VAL A 650 3.10 -1.35 -44.27
N GLY A 651 4.27 -1.00 -43.75
CA GLY A 651 5.09 0.09 -44.30
C GLY A 651 5.73 -0.29 -45.64
N SER A 652 6.28 -1.50 -45.74
CA SER A 652 6.86 -2.07 -46.96
C SER A 652 6.89 -3.60 -46.90
N GLY A 653 6.93 -4.26 -48.06
CA GLY A 653 7.08 -5.72 -48.16
C GLY A 653 5.98 -6.43 -48.93
N GLY A 654 5.95 -7.75 -48.81
CA GLY A 654 5.11 -8.64 -49.63
C GLY A 654 4.32 -9.70 -48.86
N ALA A 655 4.02 -9.47 -47.58
CA ALA A 655 3.23 -10.41 -46.77
C ALA A 655 1.90 -10.78 -47.44
N ALA A 656 1.45 -12.01 -47.21
CA ALA A 656 0.06 -12.39 -47.48
C ALA A 656 -0.86 -11.73 -46.44
N VAL A 657 -1.76 -10.87 -46.87
CA VAL A 657 -2.67 -10.09 -46.01
C VAL A 657 -4.11 -10.53 -46.24
N THR A 658 -4.81 -10.98 -45.20
CA THR A 658 -6.21 -11.47 -45.28
C THR A 658 -7.07 -10.87 -44.16
N ASN A 659 -8.21 -10.25 -44.45
CA ASN A 659 -9.09 -9.66 -43.42
C ASN A 659 -8.36 -8.66 -42.48
N VAL A 660 -7.47 -7.85 -43.03
CA VAL A 660 -6.74 -6.82 -42.27
C VAL A 660 -7.35 -5.46 -42.57
N GLY A 661 -7.83 -4.77 -41.53
CA GLY A 661 -8.67 -3.58 -41.67
C GLY A 661 -8.22 -2.39 -40.81
N ALA A 662 -8.37 -1.18 -41.35
CA ALA A 662 -8.16 0.06 -40.61
C ALA A 662 -9.38 0.39 -39.76
N VAL A 663 -9.18 0.56 -38.46
CA VAL A 663 -10.12 1.25 -37.59
C VAL A 663 -9.68 2.71 -37.42
N THR A 664 -10.56 3.53 -36.85
CA THR A 664 -10.28 4.95 -36.63
C THR A 664 -10.73 5.37 -35.25
N SER A 665 -9.85 6.03 -34.50
CA SER A 665 -10.18 6.76 -33.27
C SER A 665 -10.41 8.24 -33.52
N ASP A 666 -10.46 8.68 -34.78
CA ASP A 666 -10.73 10.09 -35.12
C ASP A 666 -12.05 10.52 -34.49
N PRO A 667 -12.06 11.51 -33.57
CA PRO A 667 -13.29 12.03 -32.98
C PRO A 667 -14.29 12.54 -34.02
N ALA A 668 -13.82 13.02 -35.19
CA ALA A 668 -14.69 13.45 -36.28
C ALA A 668 -15.44 12.28 -36.96
N GLN A 669 -15.03 11.03 -36.68
CA GLN A 669 -15.58 9.81 -37.25
C GLN A 669 -16.26 8.92 -36.19
N ALA A 670 -16.66 9.47 -35.04
CA ALA A 670 -17.28 8.71 -33.95
C ALA A 670 -18.54 7.92 -34.36
N GLY A 671 -19.26 8.35 -35.39
CA GLY A 671 -20.42 7.63 -35.94
C GLY A 671 -20.09 6.60 -37.04
N ALA A 672 -18.82 6.41 -37.40
CA ALA A 672 -18.42 5.50 -38.46
C ALA A 672 -18.50 4.03 -38.01
N ALA A 673 -18.86 3.13 -38.93
CA ALA A 673 -18.94 1.69 -38.63
C ALA A 673 -17.58 1.07 -38.21
N ASN A 674 -16.47 1.68 -38.61
CA ASN A 674 -15.11 1.29 -38.24
C ASN A 674 -14.50 2.14 -37.11
N TYR A 675 -15.35 2.82 -36.31
CA TYR A 675 -14.88 3.56 -35.14
C TYR A 675 -14.30 2.60 -34.10
N ALA A 676 -13.07 2.87 -33.65
CA ALA A 676 -12.26 1.89 -32.93
C ALA A 676 -12.74 1.57 -31.51
N PHE A 677 -13.66 2.37 -30.97
CA PHE A 677 -14.26 2.15 -29.64
C PHE A 677 -15.64 1.47 -29.73
N GLY A 678 -15.88 0.74 -30.82
CA GLY A 678 -17.09 -0.04 -31.04
C GLY A 678 -16.75 -1.47 -31.44
N GLN A 679 -17.40 -2.44 -30.80
CA GLN A 679 -17.21 -3.88 -31.05
C GLN A 679 -17.32 -4.25 -32.54
N ASN A 680 -18.29 -3.64 -33.26
CA ASN A 680 -18.56 -3.92 -34.68
C ASN A 680 -17.41 -3.55 -35.63
N ALA A 681 -16.48 -2.68 -35.20
CA ALA A 681 -15.31 -2.33 -36.00
C ALA A 681 -14.34 -3.52 -36.17
N TYR A 682 -14.45 -4.53 -35.31
CA TYR A 682 -13.58 -5.70 -35.23
C TYR A 682 -14.31 -6.98 -35.63
N ALA A 683 -14.94 -6.99 -36.82
CA ALA A 683 -15.87 -8.05 -37.26
C ALA A 683 -15.33 -9.50 -37.20
N ASN A 684 -14.01 -9.68 -37.22
CA ASN A 684 -13.35 -10.99 -37.18
C ASN A 684 -12.85 -11.41 -35.78
N PHE A 685 -13.13 -10.63 -34.73
CA PHE A 685 -12.81 -10.99 -33.35
C PHE A 685 -13.94 -11.80 -32.71
N ASN A 686 -13.57 -12.80 -31.90
CA ASN A 686 -14.51 -13.61 -31.13
C ASN A 686 -14.82 -12.95 -29.78
N PHE A 687 -15.89 -12.17 -29.71
CA PHE A 687 -16.31 -11.48 -28.48
C PHE A 687 -17.04 -12.37 -27.45
N ALA A 688 -17.35 -13.61 -27.82
CA ALA A 688 -17.95 -14.57 -26.90
C ALA A 688 -16.89 -15.34 -26.07
N GLY A 689 -15.62 -15.29 -26.47
CA GLY A 689 -14.55 -16.06 -25.82
C GLY A 689 -13.24 -15.30 -25.68
N ASP A 690 -12.69 -14.78 -26.78
CA ASP A 690 -11.31 -14.30 -26.86
C ASP A 690 -11.19 -12.83 -26.38
N TRP A 691 -12.10 -11.98 -26.86
CA TRP A 691 -12.09 -10.54 -26.66
C TRP A 691 -13.34 -10.09 -25.91
N VAL A 692 -13.29 -8.93 -25.29
CA VAL A 692 -14.46 -8.20 -24.78
C VAL A 692 -14.30 -6.72 -25.08
N ALA A 693 -15.37 -6.07 -25.50
CA ALA A 693 -15.40 -4.61 -25.60
C ALA A 693 -16.65 -4.12 -24.87
N PHE A 694 -16.51 -2.99 -24.18
CA PHE A 694 -17.61 -2.30 -23.55
C PHE A 694 -17.90 -1.02 -24.36
N GLU A 695 -19.01 -0.36 -24.03
CA GLU A 695 -19.34 0.91 -24.67
C GLU A 695 -18.19 1.91 -24.49
N GLY A 696 -17.69 2.47 -25.59
CA GLY A 696 -16.60 3.44 -25.54
C GLY A 696 -15.23 2.82 -25.25
N THR A 697 -15.03 1.51 -25.42
CA THR A 697 -13.70 0.89 -25.29
C THR A 697 -13.25 0.19 -26.56
N ARG A 698 -11.93 0.08 -26.73
CA ARG A 698 -11.34 -0.91 -27.63
C ARG A 698 -11.54 -2.32 -27.06
N PRO A 699 -11.34 -3.39 -27.86
CA PRO A 699 -11.36 -4.76 -27.37
C PRO A 699 -10.23 -5.02 -26.37
N PHE A 700 -10.58 -5.41 -25.14
CA PHE A 700 -9.67 -6.02 -24.16
C PHE A 700 -9.60 -7.53 -24.38
N LEU A 701 -8.48 -8.15 -23.99
CA LEU A 701 -8.42 -9.60 -23.93
C LEU A 701 -9.23 -10.08 -22.73
N ARG A 702 -10.05 -11.11 -22.94
CA ARG A 702 -10.85 -11.68 -21.86
C ARG A 702 -9.98 -12.36 -20.79
N SER A 703 -8.75 -12.71 -21.15
CA SER A 703 -7.73 -13.27 -20.25
C SER A 703 -7.19 -12.28 -19.22
N GLU A 704 -7.38 -10.97 -19.42
CA GLU A 704 -6.97 -9.93 -18.46
C GLU A 704 -7.89 -9.89 -17.21
N TRP A 705 -9.02 -10.59 -17.21
CA TRP A 705 -9.98 -10.55 -16.10
C TRP A 705 -9.45 -11.22 -14.82
N GLN A 706 -9.46 -10.47 -13.73
CA GLN A 706 -9.11 -10.92 -12.38
C GLN A 706 -10.15 -10.49 -11.34
N THR A 707 -10.14 -11.15 -10.19
CA THR A 707 -10.89 -10.74 -8.98
C THR A 707 -10.05 -9.89 -8.03
N THR A 708 -8.73 -10.01 -8.11
CA THR A 708 -7.79 -9.08 -7.49
C THR A 708 -7.47 -8.01 -8.52
N LEU A 709 -7.75 -6.75 -8.20
CA LEU A 709 -7.67 -5.62 -9.11
C LEU A 709 -6.46 -4.75 -8.75
N THR A 710 -5.60 -4.54 -9.73
CA THR A 710 -4.33 -3.81 -9.59
C THR A 710 -4.14 -2.78 -10.70
N ASN A 711 -4.92 -2.84 -11.77
CA ASN A 711 -4.90 -1.88 -12.87
C ASN A 711 -6.31 -1.53 -13.40
N ALA A 712 -6.37 -0.50 -14.24
CA ALA A 712 -7.63 0.01 -14.79
C ALA A 712 -8.32 -0.97 -15.76
N HIS A 713 -7.56 -1.86 -16.42
CA HIS A 713 -8.10 -2.86 -17.33
C HIS A 713 -8.94 -3.87 -16.55
N GLN A 714 -8.37 -4.45 -15.49
CA GLN A 714 -9.05 -5.38 -14.59
C GLN A 714 -10.28 -4.73 -13.94
N LEU A 715 -10.16 -3.47 -13.51
CA LEU A 715 -11.29 -2.69 -12.99
C LEU A 715 -12.44 -2.61 -14.01
N GLN A 716 -12.15 -2.31 -15.27
CA GLN A 716 -13.16 -2.25 -16.33
C GLN A 716 -13.79 -3.63 -16.61
N LEU A 717 -12.99 -4.69 -16.49
CA LEU A 717 -13.40 -6.07 -16.74
C LEU A 717 -14.32 -6.64 -15.65
N MET A 718 -14.54 -5.96 -14.52
CA MET A 718 -15.57 -6.33 -13.54
C MET A 718 -16.95 -6.54 -14.18
N ASN A 719 -17.25 -5.83 -15.28
CA ASN A 719 -18.49 -5.99 -16.05
C ASN A 719 -18.70 -7.42 -16.62
N LEU A 720 -17.65 -8.25 -16.69
CA LEU A 720 -17.76 -9.67 -17.06
C LEU A 720 -18.40 -10.55 -15.98
N ALA A 721 -18.26 -10.21 -14.70
CA ALA A 721 -18.67 -11.05 -13.57
C ALA A 721 -19.13 -10.22 -12.37
N LYS A 722 -20.22 -9.47 -12.57
CA LYS A 722 -20.78 -8.51 -11.60
C LYS A 722 -21.29 -9.08 -10.27
N GLY A 723 -21.37 -10.40 -10.12
CA GLY A 723 -21.70 -11.08 -8.87
C GLY A 723 -20.49 -11.64 -8.12
N ALA A 724 -19.26 -11.38 -8.61
CA ALA A 724 -18.04 -11.87 -7.97
C ALA A 724 -17.60 -10.98 -6.79
N ARG A 725 -16.70 -11.52 -5.97
CA ARG A 725 -16.00 -10.79 -4.92
C ARG A 725 -14.68 -10.25 -5.47
N TYR A 726 -14.47 -8.95 -5.32
CA TYR A 726 -13.32 -8.22 -5.79
C TYR A 726 -12.55 -7.59 -4.65
N THR A 727 -11.22 -7.56 -4.76
CA THR A 727 -10.34 -6.82 -3.85
C THR A 727 -9.39 -5.92 -4.63
N LEU A 728 -9.04 -4.75 -4.10
CA LEU A 728 -7.90 -4.00 -4.62
C LEU A 728 -6.60 -4.49 -3.97
N GLY A 729 -5.62 -4.87 -4.79
CA GLY A 729 -4.35 -5.42 -4.33
C GLY A 729 -4.41 -6.87 -3.81
N GLY A 730 -3.25 -7.53 -3.81
CA GLY A 730 -3.06 -8.88 -3.26
C GLY A 730 -2.38 -8.87 -1.88
N PRO A 731 -2.45 -9.97 -1.10
CA PRO A 731 -1.86 -10.05 0.24
C PRO A 731 -0.34 -9.84 0.30
N TYR A 732 0.35 -9.91 -0.84
CA TYR A 732 1.80 -9.80 -0.98
C TYR A 732 2.28 -8.61 -1.83
N THR A 733 1.37 -7.74 -2.30
CA THR A 733 1.74 -6.62 -3.17
C THR A 733 1.82 -5.30 -2.43
N SER A 734 2.88 -4.53 -2.64
CA SER A 734 2.92 -3.08 -2.39
C SER A 734 2.08 -2.26 -3.40
N PHE A 735 1.30 -2.93 -4.27
CA PHE A 735 0.59 -2.43 -5.46
C PHE A 735 -0.94 -2.43 -5.35
N GLY A 736 -1.50 -2.15 -4.17
CA GLY A 736 -2.96 -2.20 -4.06
C GLY A 736 -3.71 -0.98 -4.62
N HIS A 737 -3.04 0.15 -4.89
CA HIS A 737 -3.69 1.31 -5.51
C HIS A 737 -3.86 1.13 -7.02
N VAL A 738 -5.01 1.53 -7.56
CA VAL A 738 -5.29 1.48 -9.00
C VAL A 738 -5.18 2.88 -9.59
N ASP A 739 -4.26 3.07 -10.54
CA ASP A 739 -4.25 4.27 -11.38
C ASP A 739 -5.23 4.09 -12.55
N ALA A 740 -6.37 4.76 -12.47
CA ALA A 740 -7.40 4.80 -13.50
C ALA A 740 -7.24 6.00 -14.45
N GLY A 741 -6.15 6.76 -14.36
CA GLY A 741 -5.91 7.97 -15.16
C GLY A 741 -5.94 7.74 -16.67
N GLU A 742 -5.65 6.51 -17.15
CA GLU A 742 -5.79 6.17 -18.57
C GLU A 742 -7.21 6.39 -19.10
N THR A 743 -8.23 6.17 -18.27
CA THR A 743 -9.65 6.38 -18.63
C THR A 743 -9.93 7.84 -19.01
N GLY A 744 -9.11 8.80 -18.54
CA GLY A 744 -9.27 10.23 -18.78
C GLY A 744 -8.34 10.83 -19.85
N ARG A 745 -7.36 10.09 -20.39
CA ARG A 745 -6.34 10.61 -21.33
C ARG A 745 -6.89 11.15 -22.66
N ASN A 746 -8.20 11.01 -22.89
CA ASN A 746 -8.89 11.34 -24.13
C ASN A 746 -9.81 12.57 -24.02
N ASP A 747 -9.54 13.45 -23.06
CA ASP A 747 -10.29 14.69 -22.78
C ASP A 747 -10.41 15.68 -23.96
N GLY A 748 -9.63 15.47 -25.02
CA GLY A 748 -9.70 16.23 -26.26
C GLY A 748 -8.54 17.18 -26.51
N THR A 749 -7.54 17.19 -25.64
CA THR A 749 -6.27 17.91 -25.83
C THR A 749 -5.21 17.08 -26.56
N ALA A 750 -5.23 15.75 -26.39
CA ALA A 750 -4.36 14.82 -27.11
C ALA A 750 -4.90 14.55 -28.53
N ALA A 751 -4.21 15.05 -29.55
CA ALA A 751 -4.66 14.99 -30.94
C ALA A 751 -4.76 13.56 -31.53
N ARG A 752 -4.25 12.52 -30.86
CA ARG A 752 -4.18 11.12 -31.33
C ARG A 752 -4.07 10.13 -30.17
N SER A 753 -5.19 9.71 -29.58
CA SER A 753 -5.13 8.77 -28.46
C SER A 753 -4.89 7.32 -28.87
N ALA A 754 -3.84 6.73 -28.30
CA ALA A 754 -3.53 5.31 -28.42
C ALA A 754 -4.23 4.41 -27.38
N GLY A 755 -4.82 4.98 -26.33
CA GLY A 755 -5.33 4.25 -25.16
C GLY A 755 -6.58 3.41 -25.41
N MET A 756 -7.01 2.70 -24.37
CA MET A 756 -8.09 1.72 -24.44
C MET A 756 -9.51 2.31 -24.38
N TRP A 757 -9.68 3.45 -23.74
CA TRP A 757 -10.99 4.11 -23.57
C TRP A 757 -11.19 5.23 -24.58
N ALA A 758 -12.43 5.51 -24.97
CA ALA A 758 -12.80 6.66 -25.79
C ALA A 758 -12.80 7.95 -24.96
N ARG A 759 -13.26 9.05 -25.56
CA ARG A 759 -13.49 10.31 -24.82
C ARG A 759 -14.51 10.17 -23.69
N THR A 760 -15.39 9.18 -23.78
CA THR A 760 -16.41 8.87 -22.77
C THR A 760 -15.83 8.23 -21.52
N GLY A 761 -14.57 7.81 -21.53
CA GLY A 761 -13.89 7.22 -20.39
C GLY A 761 -14.42 5.84 -20.02
N PHE A 762 -14.28 5.50 -18.74
CA PHE A 762 -14.66 4.23 -18.15
C PHE A 762 -16.15 3.92 -18.35
N ALA A 763 -16.48 2.68 -18.73
CA ALA A 763 -17.86 2.22 -18.83
C ALA A 763 -18.33 1.74 -17.45
N PRO A 764 -19.34 2.38 -16.83
CA PRO A 764 -19.79 2.05 -15.48
C PRO A 764 -20.09 0.57 -15.28
N VAL A 765 -19.82 0.05 -14.08
CA VAL A 765 -20.14 -1.34 -13.74
C VAL A 765 -21.62 -1.46 -13.39
N GLY A 766 -22.28 -2.47 -13.96
CA GLY A 766 -23.70 -2.74 -13.70
C GLY A 766 -24.60 -1.76 -14.44
N ALA A 767 -24.74 -1.93 -15.76
CA ALA A 767 -25.25 -0.91 -16.67
C ALA A 767 -26.71 -0.49 -16.43
N SER A 768 -27.51 -1.28 -15.71
CA SER A 768 -28.92 -0.97 -15.42
C SER A 768 -29.46 -1.81 -14.27
N ALA A 769 -30.70 -1.54 -13.84
CA ALA A 769 -31.44 -2.38 -12.89
C ALA A 769 -31.61 -3.85 -13.34
N ALA A 770 -31.60 -4.13 -14.65
CA ALA A 770 -31.68 -5.49 -15.18
C ALA A 770 -30.30 -6.18 -15.26
N ASP A 771 -29.23 -5.42 -15.07
CA ASP A 771 -27.85 -5.89 -15.13
C ASP A 771 -27.00 -5.25 -14.00
N PRO A 772 -27.38 -5.37 -12.71
CA PRO A 772 -26.73 -4.66 -11.62
C PRO A 772 -25.42 -5.34 -11.19
N PHE A 773 -24.62 -4.61 -10.43
CA PHE A 773 -23.59 -5.21 -9.58
C PHE A 773 -24.21 -5.79 -8.31
N THR A 774 -23.99 -7.07 -8.07
CA THR A 774 -24.55 -7.81 -6.90
C THR A 774 -23.44 -8.44 -6.04
N GLY A 775 -22.19 -8.12 -6.35
CA GLY A 775 -21.01 -8.70 -5.73
C GLY A 775 -20.50 -7.87 -4.55
N GLU A 776 -19.22 -8.05 -4.28
CA GLU A 776 -18.49 -7.30 -3.25
C GLU A 776 -17.26 -6.64 -3.87
N LEU A 777 -16.96 -5.41 -3.48
CA LEU A 777 -15.68 -4.74 -3.73
C LEU A 777 -15.09 -4.25 -2.40
N ASP A 778 -13.99 -4.88 -1.98
CA ASP A 778 -13.21 -4.45 -0.82
C ASP A 778 -11.92 -3.77 -1.30
N GLY A 779 -11.82 -2.46 -1.09
CA GLY A 779 -10.64 -1.70 -1.46
C GLY A 779 -9.42 -1.98 -0.60
N GLN A 780 -9.54 -2.69 0.54
CA GLN A 780 -8.43 -2.94 1.47
C GLN A 780 -7.65 -1.66 1.86
N HIS A 781 -8.35 -0.53 1.92
CA HIS A 781 -7.82 0.82 2.14
C HIS A 781 -6.91 1.35 1.03
N HIS A 782 -7.01 0.77 -0.16
CA HIS A 782 -6.40 1.29 -1.37
C HIS A 782 -7.31 2.28 -2.11
N VAL A 783 -6.71 2.97 -3.07
CA VAL A 783 -7.29 4.11 -3.76
C VAL A 783 -7.36 3.82 -5.24
N ILE A 784 -8.50 4.10 -5.86
CA ILE A 784 -8.63 4.25 -7.31
C ILE A 784 -8.46 5.74 -7.60
N ARG A 785 -7.42 6.09 -8.35
CA ARG A 785 -7.09 7.48 -8.66
C ARG A 785 -7.36 7.82 -10.12
N GLY A 786 -7.84 9.03 -10.38
CA GLY A 786 -7.92 9.58 -11.73
C GLY A 786 -9.00 8.94 -12.61
N LEU A 787 -9.99 8.29 -11.99
CA LEU A 787 -11.10 7.67 -12.72
C LEU A 787 -11.90 8.74 -13.47
N ALA A 788 -12.00 8.59 -14.79
CA ALA A 788 -12.78 9.48 -15.64
C ALA A 788 -13.93 8.72 -16.30
N VAL A 789 -15.14 9.27 -16.17
CA VAL A 789 -16.35 8.81 -16.86
C VAL A 789 -17.00 10.07 -17.46
N ARG A 790 -17.02 10.22 -18.78
CA ARG A 790 -17.51 11.43 -19.46
C ARG A 790 -18.60 11.10 -20.47
N ASN A 791 -19.74 10.62 -19.99
CA ASN A 791 -20.86 10.22 -20.83
C ASN A 791 -22.03 11.22 -20.76
N PRO A 792 -21.99 12.37 -21.47
CA PRO A 792 -23.01 13.41 -21.35
C PRO A 792 -24.40 13.01 -21.88
N GLY A 793 -24.58 11.77 -22.34
CA GLY A 793 -25.88 11.23 -22.78
C GLY A 793 -26.43 10.11 -21.90
N ALA A 794 -25.72 9.68 -20.86
CA ALA A 794 -26.15 8.58 -19.98
C ALA A 794 -25.68 8.78 -18.53
N VAL A 795 -26.15 7.91 -17.64
CA VAL A 795 -25.72 7.90 -16.24
C VAL A 795 -24.21 7.64 -16.11
N ALA A 796 -23.59 8.18 -15.07
CA ALA A 796 -22.14 8.08 -14.88
C ALA A 796 -21.73 7.89 -13.41
N GLY A 797 -20.78 6.99 -13.19
CA GLY A 797 -20.17 6.67 -11.90
C GLY A 797 -19.25 5.46 -12.03
N LEU A 798 -18.54 5.05 -10.97
CA LEU A 798 -17.84 3.77 -10.98
C LEU A 798 -18.84 2.62 -11.20
N PHE A 799 -19.96 2.67 -10.49
CA PHE A 799 -21.11 1.79 -10.70
C PHE A 799 -22.32 2.57 -11.22
N ALA A 800 -23.05 2.00 -12.17
CA ALA A 800 -24.36 2.51 -12.58
C ALA A 800 -25.49 1.93 -11.71
N TRP A 801 -25.42 0.66 -11.32
CA TRP A 801 -26.43 0.05 -10.45
C TRP A 801 -25.79 -0.99 -9.51
N VAL A 802 -26.15 -0.94 -8.24
CA VAL A 802 -25.74 -1.89 -7.20
C VAL A 802 -26.98 -2.39 -6.47
N THR A 803 -27.13 -3.72 -6.38
CA THR A 803 -28.30 -4.39 -5.81
C THR A 803 -27.83 -5.52 -4.89
N GLY A 804 -28.10 -5.40 -3.59
CA GLY A 804 -27.60 -6.32 -2.57
C GLY A 804 -26.07 -6.45 -2.47
N GLY A 805 -25.32 -5.45 -2.97
CA GLY A 805 -23.85 -5.47 -3.04
C GLY A 805 -23.18 -4.77 -1.85
N SER A 806 -21.90 -5.08 -1.60
CA SER A 806 -21.08 -4.43 -0.55
C SER A 806 -19.87 -3.73 -1.16
N LEU A 807 -19.71 -2.44 -0.85
CA LEU A 807 -18.58 -1.59 -1.28
C LEU A 807 -17.87 -1.06 -0.04
N ARG A 808 -16.60 -1.39 0.18
CA ARG A 808 -15.93 -0.97 1.43
C ARG A 808 -14.45 -0.68 1.30
N ASN A 809 -13.92 0.09 2.26
CA ASN A 809 -12.49 0.40 2.40
C ASN A 809 -11.87 0.94 1.10
N LEU A 810 -12.59 1.81 0.41
CA LEU A 810 -12.25 2.27 -0.93
C LEU A 810 -12.13 3.80 -1.01
N GLY A 811 -10.99 4.30 -1.50
CA GLY A 811 -10.84 5.71 -1.85
C GLY A 811 -11.02 5.94 -3.35
N LEU A 812 -11.89 6.86 -3.74
CA LEU A 812 -11.95 7.36 -5.13
C LEU A 812 -11.38 8.78 -5.16
N ARG A 813 -10.18 8.92 -5.70
CA ARG A 813 -9.44 10.19 -5.65
C ARG A 813 -9.28 10.80 -7.03
N ASP A 814 -9.38 12.13 -7.09
CA ASP A 814 -9.18 12.91 -8.32
C ASP A 814 -10.09 12.41 -9.46
N VAL A 815 -11.35 12.07 -9.15
CA VAL A 815 -12.29 11.59 -10.17
C VAL A 815 -12.73 12.72 -11.09
N ASP A 816 -13.09 12.40 -12.33
CA ASP A 816 -13.71 13.32 -13.27
C ASP A 816 -14.91 12.65 -13.94
N ILE A 817 -16.05 12.77 -13.27
CA ILE A 817 -17.29 12.08 -13.63
C ILE A 817 -18.29 13.11 -14.14
N ILE A 818 -18.65 13.00 -15.42
CA ILE A 818 -19.60 13.84 -16.13
C ILE A 818 -20.59 12.93 -16.82
N GLY A 819 -21.89 13.10 -16.53
CA GLY A 819 -22.96 12.31 -17.15
C GLY A 819 -24.25 13.09 -17.35
N ALA A 820 -25.30 12.39 -17.77
CA ALA A 820 -26.65 12.93 -17.87
C ALA A 820 -27.66 12.19 -17.00
N GLY A 821 -28.68 12.91 -16.54
CA GLY A 821 -29.72 12.36 -15.66
C GLY A 821 -29.19 12.17 -14.25
N TYR A 822 -28.57 11.02 -13.96
CA TYR A 822 -28.07 10.67 -12.63
C TYR A 822 -26.57 10.37 -12.66
N VAL A 823 -25.81 11.04 -11.79
CA VAL A 823 -24.35 10.98 -11.79
C VAL A 823 -23.82 10.95 -10.36
N ALA A 824 -22.86 10.07 -10.09
CA ALA A 824 -22.24 9.98 -8.78
C ALA A 824 -20.79 9.51 -8.83
N GLY A 825 -20.02 9.83 -7.79
CA GLY A 825 -18.65 9.32 -7.61
C GLY A 825 -18.56 7.80 -7.57
N LEU A 826 -19.27 7.19 -6.62
CA LEU A 826 -19.22 5.76 -6.35
C LEU A 826 -20.28 5.00 -7.16
N ALA A 827 -21.57 5.27 -6.91
CA ALA A 827 -22.66 4.51 -7.51
C ALA A 827 -23.83 5.40 -7.88
N VAL A 828 -24.37 5.25 -9.09
CA VAL A 828 -25.56 6.00 -9.48
C VAL A 828 -26.77 5.55 -8.66
N ARG A 829 -26.99 4.25 -8.47
CA ARG A 829 -28.03 3.74 -7.58
C ARG A 829 -27.56 2.56 -6.73
N MET A 830 -27.98 2.56 -5.47
CA MET A 830 -27.82 1.45 -4.53
C MET A 830 -29.20 1.05 -3.99
N ASP A 831 -29.56 -0.23 -4.11
CA ASP A 831 -30.83 -0.78 -3.60
C ASP A 831 -30.69 -2.18 -2.97
N GLU A 832 -31.81 -2.72 -2.48
CA GLU A 832 -31.92 -4.05 -1.86
C GLU A 832 -30.88 -4.31 -0.75
N LEU A 833 -30.78 -3.39 0.21
CA LEU A 833 -29.85 -3.49 1.35
C LEU A 833 -28.35 -3.48 0.95
N SER A 834 -28.01 -2.86 -0.18
CA SER A 834 -26.60 -2.58 -0.52
C SER A 834 -25.92 -1.68 0.53
N GLU A 835 -24.61 -1.83 0.72
CA GLU A 835 -23.81 -1.09 1.70
C GLU A 835 -22.60 -0.38 1.07
N ALA A 836 -22.29 0.82 1.58
CA ALA A 836 -21.01 1.51 1.37
C ALA A 836 -20.37 1.90 2.72
N ARG A 837 -19.13 1.46 2.99
CA ARG A 837 -18.48 1.71 4.29
C ARG A 837 -17.00 2.04 4.19
N ASN A 838 -16.51 3.02 4.95
CA ASN A 838 -15.11 3.47 4.86
C ASN A 838 -14.73 3.90 3.44
N VAL A 839 -15.62 4.69 2.81
CA VAL A 839 -15.47 5.16 1.43
C VAL A 839 -15.31 6.66 1.39
N TYR A 840 -14.45 7.16 0.50
CA TYR A 840 -14.40 8.58 0.22
C TYR A 840 -14.30 8.90 -1.26
N VAL A 841 -14.78 10.09 -1.64
CA VAL A 841 -14.68 10.61 -3.01
C VAL A 841 -14.16 12.04 -3.05
N THR A 842 -13.14 12.28 -3.87
CA THR A 842 -12.62 13.61 -4.22
C THR A 842 -12.52 13.78 -5.74
N GLY A 843 -12.47 15.02 -6.22
CA GLY A 843 -12.42 15.35 -7.65
C GLY A 843 -13.67 16.12 -8.10
N GLN A 844 -14.18 15.81 -9.28
CA GLN A 844 -15.33 16.46 -9.89
C GLN A 844 -16.42 15.45 -10.26
N VAL A 845 -17.66 15.77 -9.90
CA VAL A 845 -18.87 15.03 -10.30
C VAL A 845 -19.87 16.02 -10.89
N LYS A 846 -20.35 15.77 -12.12
CA LYS A 846 -21.23 16.69 -12.84
C LYS A 846 -22.35 15.97 -13.58
N ALA A 847 -23.59 16.28 -13.23
CA ALA A 847 -24.78 15.89 -13.98
C ALA A 847 -25.22 16.99 -14.94
N ILE A 848 -25.62 16.58 -16.13
CA ILE A 848 -26.28 17.40 -17.15
C ILE A 848 -27.70 16.89 -17.31
N ALA A 849 -28.66 17.79 -17.52
CA ALA A 849 -30.03 17.40 -17.80
C ALA A 849 -30.11 16.49 -19.03
N ALA A 850 -30.82 15.36 -18.90
CA ALA A 850 -31.05 14.47 -20.02
C ALA A 850 -32.10 15.08 -20.98
N PRO A 851 -31.85 15.16 -22.30
CA PRO A 851 -32.82 15.72 -23.25
C PRO A 851 -34.01 14.78 -23.39
N ALA A 852 -35.17 15.16 -22.86
CA ALA A 852 -36.40 14.38 -22.97
C ALA A 852 -37.44 15.12 -23.82
N SER A 853 -37.90 14.49 -24.91
CA SER A 853 -39.05 14.98 -25.67
C SER A 853 -40.35 14.72 -24.89
N GLY A 854 -40.71 15.61 -23.95
CA GLY A 854 -42.03 15.62 -23.31
C GLY A 854 -42.11 15.12 -21.86
N GLU A 855 -40.99 14.94 -21.14
CA GLU A 855 -40.94 14.63 -19.69
C GLU A 855 -40.05 15.64 -18.93
N ILE A 856 -40.05 15.58 -17.59
CA ILE A 856 -39.23 16.44 -16.72
C ILE A 856 -37.74 16.20 -17.01
N GLU A 857 -37.00 17.23 -17.41
CA GLU A 857 -35.54 17.15 -17.56
C GLU A 857 -34.88 17.19 -16.17
N GLN A 858 -34.39 16.04 -15.68
CA GLN A 858 -33.75 15.90 -14.37
C GLN A 858 -32.21 15.84 -14.48
N ALA A 859 -31.52 16.49 -13.54
CA ALA A 859 -30.08 16.36 -13.31
C ALA A 859 -29.81 16.14 -11.82
N VAL A 860 -29.37 14.95 -11.44
CA VAL A 860 -29.04 14.53 -10.07
C VAL A 860 -27.56 14.21 -10.00
N ALA A 861 -26.81 14.96 -9.18
CA ALA A 861 -25.39 14.73 -8.95
C ALA A 861 -25.09 14.48 -7.47
N ALA A 862 -24.18 13.55 -7.18
CA ALA A 862 -23.79 13.23 -5.82
C ALA A 862 -22.30 12.94 -5.67
N GLY A 863 -21.70 13.30 -4.53
CA GLY A 863 -20.31 12.93 -4.26
C GLY A 863 -20.12 11.42 -4.19
N LEU A 864 -21.01 10.67 -3.53
CA LEU A 864 -20.93 9.22 -3.41
C LEU A 864 -22.03 8.51 -4.19
N VAL A 865 -23.31 8.73 -3.86
CA VAL A 865 -24.42 7.93 -4.38
C VAL A 865 -25.54 8.82 -4.93
N ALA A 866 -25.94 8.67 -6.21
CA ALA A 866 -26.99 9.55 -6.75
C ALA A 866 -28.37 9.20 -6.18
N VAL A 867 -28.68 7.91 -6.00
CA VAL A 867 -29.93 7.43 -5.39
C VAL A 867 -29.63 6.29 -4.40
N LEU A 868 -29.93 6.52 -3.12
CA LEU A 868 -29.81 5.54 -2.04
C LEU A 868 -31.20 5.03 -1.69
N ASP A 869 -31.51 3.76 -1.96
CA ASP A 869 -32.86 3.17 -1.84
C ASP A 869 -32.88 1.96 -0.88
N GLY A 870 -33.28 2.16 0.37
CA GLY A 870 -33.25 1.10 1.37
C GLY A 870 -31.84 0.54 1.64
N SER A 871 -30.81 1.36 1.45
CA SER A 871 -29.39 1.02 1.52
C SER A 871 -28.63 1.92 2.52
N SER A 872 -27.38 1.57 2.86
CA SER A 872 -26.62 2.27 3.91
C SER A 872 -25.26 2.82 3.48
N ILE A 873 -24.92 4.01 3.98
CA ILE A 873 -23.57 4.60 3.93
C ILE A 873 -23.07 4.84 5.36
N ASP A 874 -21.89 4.35 5.70
CA ASP A 874 -21.29 4.52 7.04
C ASP A 874 -19.81 4.91 6.98
N ALA A 875 -19.34 5.70 7.95
CA ALA A 875 -17.94 6.10 8.10
C ALA A 875 -17.30 6.59 6.79
N SER A 876 -17.98 7.49 6.09
CA SER A 876 -17.63 7.88 4.72
C SER A 876 -17.65 9.39 4.53
N TYR A 877 -16.92 9.90 3.52
CA TYR A 877 -16.94 11.35 3.25
C TYR A 877 -16.84 11.77 1.80
N GLY A 878 -17.46 12.91 1.50
CA GLY A 878 -17.45 13.55 0.18
C GLY A 878 -16.74 14.90 0.22
N ARG A 879 -15.74 15.07 -0.65
CA ARG A 879 -15.08 16.36 -0.90
C ARG A 879 -14.97 16.69 -2.39
N ALA A 880 -15.67 15.93 -3.23
CA ALA A 880 -15.75 16.25 -4.64
C ALA A 880 -16.52 17.55 -4.87
N ARG A 881 -16.17 18.27 -5.93
CA ARG A 881 -17.00 19.34 -6.49
C ARG A 881 -18.19 18.71 -7.23
N VAL A 882 -19.40 18.97 -6.77
CA VAL A 882 -20.63 18.35 -7.28
C VAL A 882 -21.49 19.38 -7.99
N GLU A 883 -21.76 19.17 -9.27
CA GLU A 883 -22.57 20.07 -10.10
C GLU A 883 -23.78 19.37 -10.72
N ALA A 884 -24.93 20.04 -10.75
CA ALA A 884 -26.05 19.68 -11.62
C ALA A 884 -26.40 20.86 -12.54
N VAL A 885 -26.51 20.58 -13.84
CA VAL A 885 -26.93 21.54 -14.85
C VAL A 885 -28.33 21.19 -15.32
N ALA A 886 -29.34 21.92 -14.85
CA ALA A 886 -30.72 21.78 -15.28
C ALA A 886 -30.90 22.20 -16.76
N GLY A 887 -31.99 21.74 -17.38
CA GLY A 887 -32.35 22.07 -18.77
C GLY A 887 -32.63 23.56 -18.99
N SER A 888 -32.99 23.92 -20.23
CA SER A 888 -33.41 25.30 -20.59
C SER A 888 -34.75 25.32 -21.35
N SER A 889 -35.50 24.21 -21.31
CA SER A 889 -36.58 23.93 -22.25
C SER A 889 -37.98 24.17 -21.70
N GLY A 890 -38.18 24.35 -20.38
CA GLY A 890 -39.50 24.67 -19.82
C GLY A 890 -39.63 24.73 -18.30
N SER A 891 -40.87 24.95 -17.83
CA SER A 891 -41.26 25.36 -16.46
C SER A 891 -41.10 24.32 -15.33
N TYR A 892 -40.42 23.18 -15.55
CA TYR A 892 -40.30 22.09 -14.57
C TYR A 892 -38.94 21.39 -14.55
N ASP A 893 -37.86 22.05 -14.93
CA ASP A 893 -36.52 21.43 -14.86
C ASP A 893 -36.09 21.24 -13.39
N LEU A 894 -35.47 20.09 -13.06
CA LEU A 894 -35.14 19.69 -11.68
C LEU A 894 -33.64 19.43 -11.54
N GLY A 895 -32.96 20.26 -10.74
CA GLY A 895 -31.56 20.06 -10.36
C GLY A 895 -31.44 19.57 -8.91
N ILE A 896 -30.83 18.40 -8.68
CA ILE A 896 -30.56 17.86 -7.34
C ILE A 896 -29.05 17.69 -7.18
N VAL A 897 -28.48 18.26 -6.11
CA VAL A 897 -27.07 18.05 -5.74
C VAL A 897 -26.93 17.68 -4.27
N GLY A 898 -26.13 16.65 -4.01
CA GLY A 898 -25.75 16.21 -2.66
C GLY A 898 -24.26 15.99 -2.52
N GLY A 899 -23.65 16.45 -1.43
CA GLY A 899 -22.22 16.19 -1.18
C GLY A 899 -21.92 14.70 -0.91
N LEU A 900 -22.86 13.96 -0.31
CA LEU A 900 -22.81 12.49 -0.24
C LEU A 900 -23.84 11.84 -1.15
N VAL A 901 -25.12 12.18 -0.97
CA VAL A 901 -26.25 11.49 -1.61
C VAL A 901 -27.12 12.46 -2.41
N GLY A 902 -27.44 12.13 -3.65
CA GLY A 902 -28.34 12.95 -4.47
C GLY A 902 -29.76 12.90 -3.91
N ALA A 903 -30.38 11.73 -3.99
CA ALA A 903 -31.70 11.43 -3.43
C ALA A 903 -31.63 10.25 -2.45
N ASN A 904 -32.13 10.44 -1.23
CA ASN A 904 -32.26 9.38 -0.23
C ASN A 904 -33.71 8.90 -0.17
N VAL A 905 -33.94 7.60 -0.39
CA VAL A 905 -35.24 6.93 -0.40
C VAL A 905 -35.17 5.80 0.61
N ASP A 906 -35.66 6.04 1.83
CA ASP A 906 -35.61 5.05 2.93
C ASP A 906 -34.21 4.49 3.27
N GLY A 907 -33.12 5.17 2.88
CA GLY A 907 -31.74 4.78 3.16
C GLY A 907 -31.15 5.40 4.43
N SER A 908 -30.05 4.85 4.94
CA SER A 908 -29.39 5.31 6.17
C SER A 908 -27.99 5.88 5.94
N LEU A 909 -27.70 7.03 6.53
CA LEU A 909 -26.35 7.59 6.65
C LEU A 909 -25.91 7.52 8.12
N GLY A 910 -24.63 7.24 8.34
CA GLY A 910 -24.05 7.23 9.69
C GLY A 910 -22.57 7.60 9.72
N HIS A 911 -22.16 8.29 10.78
CA HIS A 911 -20.77 8.68 11.07
C HIS A 911 -20.04 9.26 9.84
N SER A 912 -20.76 10.00 9.00
CA SER A 912 -20.26 10.46 7.71
C SER A 912 -20.24 11.98 7.64
N TYR A 913 -19.46 12.54 6.70
CA TYR A 913 -19.48 13.97 6.51
C TYR A 913 -19.25 14.44 5.08
N ALA A 914 -19.69 15.66 4.77
CA ALA A 914 -19.41 16.31 3.49
C ALA A 914 -18.78 17.69 3.66
N SER A 915 -17.81 17.99 2.80
CA SER A 915 -17.27 19.35 2.61
C SER A 915 -17.17 19.68 1.13
N SER A 916 -18.14 19.20 0.34
CA SER A 916 -18.20 19.34 -1.11
C SER A 916 -18.56 20.76 -1.53
N GLU A 917 -17.93 21.21 -2.62
CA GLU A 917 -18.40 22.41 -3.33
C GLU A 917 -19.61 22.03 -4.19
N LEU A 918 -20.77 22.62 -3.91
CA LEU A 918 -22.00 22.32 -4.63
C LEU A 918 -22.37 23.43 -5.63
N GLY A 919 -22.84 23.06 -6.81
CA GLY A 919 -23.31 24.00 -7.83
C GLY A 919 -24.55 23.51 -8.57
N VAL A 920 -25.57 24.35 -8.70
CA VAL A 920 -26.74 24.09 -9.56
C VAL A 920 -26.88 25.23 -10.56
N ALA A 921 -26.88 24.93 -11.87
CA ALA A 921 -27.06 25.95 -12.90
C ALA A 921 -28.51 26.48 -12.89
N THR A 922 -28.66 27.81 -12.87
CA THR A 922 -29.91 28.49 -12.53
C THR A 922 -30.79 28.79 -13.73
N ASP A 923 -31.92 28.08 -13.86
CA ASP A 923 -33.15 28.67 -14.39
C ASP A 923 -34.02 29.13 -13.22
N PRO A 924 -34.43 30.42 -13.12
CA PRO A 924 -35.32 30.90 -12.06
C PRO A 924 -36.67 30.14 -11.94
N ALA A 925 -37.08 29.38 -12.95
CA ALA A 925 -38.31 28.58 -12.96
C ALA A 925 -38.11 27.12 -12.49
N SER A 926 -36.87 26.68 -12.25
CA SER A 926 -36.53 25.30 -11.88
C SER A 926 -36.66 25.01 -10.38
N LEU A 927 -37.10 23.80 -10.02
CA LEU A 927 -37.11 23.30 -8.64
C LEU A 927 -35.73 22.70 -8.35
N ASN A 928 -34.93 23.38 -7.53
CA ASN A 928 -33.57 22.95 -7.22
C ASN A 928 -33.43 22.53 -5.76
N TYR A 929 -32.86 21.35 -5.52
CA TYR A 929 -32.55 20.82 -4.20
C TYR A 929 -31.02 20.70 -4.05
N ALA A 930 -30.46 21.45 -3.12
CA ALA A 930 -29.03 21.41 -2.82
C ALA A 930 -28.83 21.23 -1.32
N GLY A 931 -28.24 20.10 -0.93
CA GLY A 931 -27.89 19.82 0.46
C GLY A 931 -26.47 19.29 0.57
N GLN A 932 -25.74 19.77 1.56
CA GLN A 932 -24.34 19.40 1.74
C GLN A 932 -24.16 17.89 2.01
N LEU A 933 -25.07 17.26 2.74
CA LEU A 933 -25.12 15.79 2.86
C LEU A 933 -25.99 15.18 1.75
N VAL A 934 -27.26 15.58 1.71
CA VAL A 934 -28.28 14.97 0.85
C VAL A 934 -29.03 16.03 0.05
N GLY A 935 -29.15 15.85 -1.25
CA GLY A 935 -29.92 16.77 -2.10
C GLY A 935 -31.41 16.74 -1.76
N ALA A 936 -32.07 15.60 -1.99
CA ALA A 936 -33.47 15.38 -1.68
C ALA A 936 -33.65 14.17 -0.76
N ASP A 937 -34.47 14.30 0.28
CA ASP A 937 -34.75 13.23 1.22
C ASP A 937 -36.22 12.79 1.18
N ASN A 938 -36.43 11.48 1.18
CA ASN A 938 -37.72 10.81 1.18
C ASN A 938 -37.66 9.58 2.10
N GLY A 939 -37.57 9.82 3.41
CA GLY A 939 -37.62 8.75 4.42
C GLY A 939 -36.26 8.32 4.96
N GLY A 940 -35.20 9.11 4.75
CA GLY A 940 -33.86 8.79 5.20
C GLY A 940 -33.68 8.76 6.72
N VAL A 941 -32.71 7.97 7.17
CA VAL A 941 -32.26 7.90 8.57
C VAL A 941 -30.82 8.41 8.66
N TYR A 942 -30.53 9.22 9.68
CA TYR A 942 -29.23 9.88 9.84
C TYR A 942 -28.70 9.65 11.26
N LEU A 943 -27.40 9.38 11.39
CA LEU A 943 -26.78 9.02 12.65
C LEU A 943 -25.40 9.69 12.77
N GLU A 944 -25.37 10.84 13.44
CA GLU A 944 -24.13 11.60 13.68
C GLU A 944 -23.41 11.99 12.39
N ASP A 945 -24.17 12.52 11.43
CA ASP A 945 -23.65 13.00 10.16
C ASP A 945 -23.40 14.51 10.19
N PHE A 946 -22.30 14.95 9.57
CA PHE A 946 -21.85 16.34 9.67
C PHE A 946 -21.59 16.98 8.30
N TRP A 947 -21.69 18.31 8.19
CA TRP A 947 -21.26 19.00 6.97
C TRP A 947 -20.59 20.35 7.22
N ASP A 948 -19.77 20.78 6.25
CA ASP A 948 -19.16 22.13 6.25
C ASP A 948 -20.26 23.20 6.11
N GLY A 949 -20.67 23.78 7.23
CA GLY A 949 -21.67 24.84 7.28
C GLY A 949 -21.23 26.14 6.59
N ASP A 950 -19.93 26.33 6.35
CA ASP A 950 -19.42 27.46 5.57
C ASP A 950 -19.64 27.26 4.06
N ALA A 951 -19.78 26.01 3.62
CA ALA A 951 -20.05 25.67 2.22
C ALA A 951 -21.54 25.75 1.86
N GLY A 952 -22.44 25.71 2.85
CA GLY A 952 -23.89 25.89 2.63
C GLY A 952 -24.72 25.74 3.91
N PRO A 953 -25.86 26.47 4.01
CA PRO A 953 -26.66 26.49 5.23
C PRO A 953 -27.51 25.23 5.44
N THR A 954 -27.74 24.42 4.40
CA THR A 954 -28.64 23.25 4.44
C THR A 954 -27.86 21.96 4.29
N GLY A 955 -28.02 21.04 5.24
CA GLY A 955 -27.46 19.69 5.17
C GLY A 955 -28.28 18.80 4.25
N VAL A 956 -29.61 18.95 4.33
CA VAL A 956 -30.57 18.26 3.46
C VAL A 956 -31.35 19.30 2.66
N GLY A 957 -31.25 19.25 1.33
CA GLY A 957 -31.81 20.28 0.45
C GLY A 957 -33.35 20.36 0.48
N SER A 958 -34.03 19.28 0.86
CA SER A 958 -35.50 19.25 1.08
C SER A 958 -35.93 19.68 2.49
N GLY A 959 -34.99 19.99 3.39
CA GLY A 959 -35.23 20.40 4.78
C GLY A 959 -34.41 19.56 5.76
N ASP A 960 -33.79 20.21 6.75
CA ASP A 960 -32.92 19.54 7.71
C ASP A 960 -33.67 18.53 8.60
N VAL A 961 -32.95 17.49 8.98
CA VAL A 961 -33.46 16.27 9.64
C VAL A 961 -32.65 15.95 10.88
N ALA A 962 -33.26 15.25 11.85
CA ALA A 962 -32.57 14.85 13.07
C ALA A 962 -31.43 13.86 12.76
N GLY A 963 -30.27 14.06 13.38
CA GLY A 963 -29.07 13.24 13.15
C GLY A 963 -28.04 13.85 12.18
N ALA A 964 -28.41 14.91 11.46
CA ALA A 964 -27.52 15.69 10.60
C ALA A 964 -27.19 17.06 11.23
N THR A 965 -25.91 17.43 11.30
CA THR A 965 -25.44 18.67 11.94
C THR A 965 -24.47 19.47 11.07
N GLY A 966 -24.81 20.74 10.81
CA GLY A 966 -23.94 21.67 10.08
C GLY A 966 -23.07 22.46 11.02
N LEU A 967 -21.77 22.43 10.78
CA LEU A 967 -20.80 23.17 11.59
C LEU A 967 -19.94 24.03 10.68
N THR A 968 -19.81 25.32 10.99
CA THR A 968 -18.77 26.15 10.37
C THR A 968 -17.39 25.57 10.70
N ARG A 969 -16.36 25.94 9.93
CA ARG A 969 -14.99 25.47 10.19
C ARG A 969 -14.51 25.80 11.60
N THR A 970 -14.94 26.92 12.17
CA THR A 970 -14.63 27.28 13.56
C THR A 970 -15.41 26.45 14.56
N GLN A 971 -16.71 26.20 14.33
CA GLN A 971 -17.53 25.35 15.20
C GLN A 971 -17.03 23.90 15.21
N TRP A 972 -16.52 23.39 14.08
CA TRP A 972 -15.99 22.03 14.01
C TRP A 972 -14.85 21.78 15.00
N LEU A 973 -14.05 22.81 15.29
CA LEU A 973 -12.93 22.73 16.22
C LEU A 973 -13.38 22.41 17.65
N SER A 974 -14.58 22.85 18.06
CA SER A 974 -15.09 22.69 19.43
C SER A 974 -16.27 21.72 19.53
N GLN A 975 -17.02 21.54 18.44
CA GLN A 975 -18.28 20.78 18.41
C GLN A 975 -18.24 19.61 17.43
N GLY A 976 -17.22 19.52 16.58
CA GLY A 976 -17.08 18.44 15.62
C GLY A 976 -16.88 17.07 16.30
N PRO A 977 -17.05 15.98 15.55
CA PRO A 977 -17.07 14.64 16.12
C PRO A 977 -15.76 14.22 16.80
N ILE A 978 -14.62 14.67 16.25
CA ILE A 978 -13.29 14.44 16.84
C ILE A 978 -13.11 15.26 18.12
N ALA A 979 -13.57 16.52 18.13
CA ALA A 979 -13.44 17.41 19.28
C ALA A 979 -14.34 16.96 20.45
N SER A 980 -15.53 16.42 20.15
CA SER A 980 -16.46 15.87 21.12
C SER A 980 -16.13 14.45 21.58
N GLY A 981 -15.20 13.77 20.88
CA GLY A 981 -14.84 12.37 21.15
C GLY A 981 -15.92 11.35 20.76
N SER A 982 -16.87 11.74 19.90
CA SER A 982 -17.93 10.84 19.40
C SER A 982 -17.41 9.85 18.35
N TRP A 983 -16.39 10.22 17.58
CA TRP A 983 -15.80 9.34 16.58
C TRP A 983 -14.51 8.68 17.06
N ASP A 984 -14.37 7.39 16.72
CA ASP A 984 -13.20 6.60 17.06
C ASP A 984 -11.97 7.04 16.25
N THR A 985 -11.08 7.76 16.92
CA THR A 985 -9.78 8.14 16.37
C THR A 985 -8.72 7.07 16.51
N THR A 986 -8.99 5.93 17.15
CA THR A 986 -8.01 4.87 17.34
C THR A 986 -7.98 3.89 16.17
N ALA A 987 -9.14 3.55 15.59
CA ALA A 987 -9.21 2.62 14.46
C ALA A 987 -9.74 3.25 13.16
N THR A 988 -10.68 4.19 13.21
CA THR A 988 -11.41 4.63 12.00
C THR A 988 -10.92 5.96 11.46
N TRP A 989 -10.80 6.98 12.31
CA TRP A 989 -10.51 8.35 11.89
C TRP A 989 -9.12 8.82 12.35
N VAL A 990 -8.54 9.74 11.58
CA VAL A 990 -7.37 10.53 11.96
C VAL A 990 -7.85 11.83 12.57
N ALA A 991 -7.27 12.21 13.71
CA ALA A 991 -7.53 13.53 14.30
C ALA A 991 -7.14 14.64 13.31
N GLY A 992 -8.10 15.47 12.95
CA GLY A 992 -7.96 16.44 11.86
C GLY A 992 -8.99 17.55 11.93
N TYR A 993 -8.55 18.79 11.76
CA TYR A 993 -9.36 19.99 11.94
C TYR A 993 -9.23 20.94 10.73
N PRO A 994 -10.33 21.42 10.15
CA PRO A 994 -11.72 21.19 10.54
C PRO A 994 -12.28 19.84 10.05
N PHE A 995 -11.56 19.04 9.26
CA PHE A 995 -12.12 17.79 8.74
C PHE A 995 -11.20 16.58 8.98
N PRO A 996 -11.70 15.48 9.59
CA PRO A 996 -10.93 14.27 9.79
C PRO A 996 -10.74 13.49 8.48
N LEU A 997 -9.75 12.59 8.46
CA LEU A 997 -9.51 11.67 7.35
C LEU A 997 -9.70 10.23 7.84
N LEU A 998 -9.96 9.29 6.92
CA LEU A 998 -10.01 7.87 7.26
C LEU A 998 -8.59 7.34 7.52
N ARG A 999 -8.38 6.69 8.66
CA ARG A 999 -7.07 6.26 9.17
C ARG A 999 -6.39 5.23 8.29
N GLY A 1000 -7.15 4.35 7.64
CA GLY A 1000 -6.62 3.28 6.80
C GLY A 1000 -5.94 3.78 5.51
N PHE A 1001 -6.18 5.03 5.08
CA PHE A 1001 -5.69 5.55 3.80
C PHE A 1001 -4.44 6.43 3.96
N PRO A 1002 -3.59 6.56 2.91
CA PRO A 1002 -2.40 7.39 2.95
C PRO A 1002 -2.71 8.86 3.29
N HIS A 1003 -2.01 9.42 4.27
CA HIS A 1003 -2.25 10.79 4.73
C HIS A 1003 -1.02 11.44 5.37
N VAL A 1004 -1.05 12.77 5.47
CA VAL A 1004 -0.04 13.61 6.10
C VAL A 1004 -0.72 14.57 7.08
N ARG A 1005 -0.10 14.77 8.23
CA ARG A 1005 -0.55 15.68 9.29
C ARG A 1005 0.37 16.90 9.33
N VAL A 1006 -0.21 18.08 9.16
CA VAL A 1006 0.46 19.37 9.38
C VAL A 1006 0.14 19.82 10.79
N ILE A 1007 1.17 20.00 11.63
CA ILE A 1007 1.02 20.19 13.07
C ILE A 1007 1.52 21.58 13.47
N ALA A 1008 0.65 22.40 14.08
CA ALA A 1008 1.02 23.69 14.62
C ALA A 1008 1.90 23.53 15.87
N GLN A 1009 2.97 24.33 15.98
CA GLN A 1009 3.85 24.36 17.15
C GLN A 1009 4.00 25.80 17.65
N GLY A 1010 3.99 25.99 18.97
CA GLY A 1010 4.02 27.33 19.57
C GLY A 1010 2.84 28.18 19.10
N ALA A 1011 1.64 27.58 19.05
CA ALA A 1011 0.45 28.31 18.65
C ALA A 1011 0.01 29.24 19.77
N HIS A 1012 -0.52 30.40 19.39
CA HIS A 1012 -1.04 31.41 20.30
C HIS A 1012 -2.47 31.79 19.91
N VAL A 1013 -3.42 31.38 20.75
CA VAL A 1013 -4.85 31.63 20.59
C VAL A 1013 -5.27 32.70 21.58
N THR A 1014 -5.85 33.80 21.09
CA THR A 1014 -6.40 34.87 21.94
C THR A 1014 -7.92 34.81 21.91
N GLN A 1015 -8.55 34.94 23.08
CA GLN A 1015 -10.01 34.96 23.21
C GLN A 1015 -10.64 36.00 22.28
N GLY A 1016 -11.68 35.60 21.54
CA GLY A 1016 -12.39 36.47 20.60
C GLY A 1016 -11.65 36.74 19.30
N VAL A 1017 -10.45 36.17 19.08
CA VAL A 1017 -9.66 36.34 17.85
C VAL A 1017 -9.61 35.01 17.09
N PRO A 1018 -10.10 34.95 15.84
CA PRO A 1018 -10.10 33.70 15.07
C PRO A 1018 -8.72 33.34 14.48
N ALA A 1019 -7.88 34.33 14.22
CA ALA A 1019 -6.54 34.11 13.67
C ALA A 1019 -5.58 33.59 14.75
N VAL A 1020 -4.78 32.58 14.38
CA VAL A 1020 -3.78 31.98 15.26
C VAL A 1020 -2.39 32.20 14.66
N THR A 1021 -1.46 32.68 15.47
CA THR A 1021 -0.04 32.69 15.12
C THR A 1021 0.61 31.43 15.66
N ALA A 1022 1.38 30.73 14.83
CA ALA A 1022 2.20 29.60 15.25
C ALA A 1022 3.67 29.95 14.99
N ASP A 1023 4.54 29.67 15.96
CA ASP A 1023 5.98 29.89 15.86
C ASP A 1023 6.60 29.04 14.74
N SER A 1024 6.12 27.80 14.59
CA SER A 1024 6.54 26.86 13.56
C SER A 1024 5.46 25.83 13.25
N TYR A 1025 5.73 24.96 12.30
CA TYR A 1025 4.93 23.78 12.04
C TYR A 1025 5.81 22.59 11.67
N SER A 1026 5.31 21.39 11.93
CA SER A 1026 5.90 20.15 11.41
C SER A 1026 4.93 19.47 10.46
N VAL A 1027 5.46 18.67 9.55
CA VAL A 1027 4.68 17.88 8.61
C VAL A 1027 5.11 16.44 8.78
N ILE A 1028 4.19 15.58 9.17
CA ILE A 1028 4.48 14.16 9.38
C ILE A 1028 3.56 13.28 8.56
N ASP A 1029 4.08 12.23 7.95
CA ASP A 1029 3.26 11.20 7.29
C ASP A 1029 2.47 10.37 8.30
N GLN A 1030 1.66 9.41 7.82
CA GLN A 1030 0.93 8.46 8.67
C GLN A 1030 1.84 7.68 9.63
N ASP A 1031 3.13 7.62 9.30
CA ASP A 1031 4.16 6.91 10.02
C ASP A 1031 4.89 7.79 11.05
N GLY A 1032 4.62 9.08 11.09
CA GLY A 1032 5.27 10.01 12.01
C GLY A 1032 6.65 10.50 11.56
N PHE A 1033 7.03 10.25 10.31
CA PHE A 1033 8.26 10.79 9.72
C PHE A 1033 8.08 12.16 9.13
N ASP A 1034 9.17 12.92 9.08
CA ASP A 1034 9.19 14.20 8.38
C ASP A 1034 8.78 14.03 6.91
N ALA A 1035 7.63 14.60 6.58
CA ALA A 1035 7.05 14.66 5.26
C ALA A 1035 7.01 16.10 4.73
N SER A 1036 7.85 16.99 5.27
CA SER A 1036 7.92 18.39 4.84
C SER A 1036 8.18 18.55 3.34
N ALA A 1037 8.98 17.67 2.75
CA ALA A 1037 9.24 17.64 1.31
C ALA A 1037 8.04 17.18 0.46
N TRP A 1038 7.02 16.60 1.08
CA TRP A 1038 5.84 16.06 0.39
C TRP A 1038 4.77 17.10 0.19
N VAL A 1039 4.88 18.25 0.86
CA VAL A 1039 3.87 19.29 0.80
C VAL A 1039 4.42 20.59 0.24
N VAL A 1040 3.54 21.39 -0.35
CA VAL A 1040 3.86 22.68 -0.95
C VAL A 1040 2.90 23.74 -0.39
N GLY A 1041 3.45 24.90 -0.03
CA GLY A 1041 2.71 26.03 0.52
C GLY A 1041 3.10 26.35 1.97
N THR A 1042 2.39 27.32 2.57
CA THR A 1042 2.59 27.76 3.94
C THR A 1042 1.28 27.67 4.70
N PRO A 1043 1.21 26.99 5.85
CA PRO A 1043 -0.03 26.85 6.58
C PRO A 1043 -0.49 28.18 7.19
N SER A 1044 -1.79 28.42 7.17
CA SER A 1044 -2.47 29.46 7.96
C SER A 1044 -3.35 28.79 9.01
N TRP A 1045 -3.32 29.29 10.24
CA TRP A 1045 -3.95 28.65 11.40
C TRP A 1045 -5.12 29.46 11.93
N PHE A 1046 -6.14 28.76 12.45
CA PHE A 1046 -7.31 29.38 13.06
C PHE A 1046 -7.87 28.53 14.21
N ALA A 1047 -8.57 29.18 15.13
CA ALA A 1047 -9.22 28.58 16.29
C ALA A 1047 -10.67 29.07 16.40
N ASP A 1048 -11.47 28.43 17.27
CA ASP A 1048 -12.82 28.88 17.60
C ASP A 1048 -12.76 30.14 18.47
N PRO A 1049 -13.16 31.33 17.97
CA PRO A 1049 -13.09 32.57 18.76
C PRO A 1049 -14.12 32.61 19.90
N GLY A 1050 -15.12 31.71 19.90
CA GLY A 1050 -16.16 31.62 20.92
C GLY A 1050 -15.72 30.95 22.22
N LEU A 1051 -14.52 30.34 22.26
CA LEU A 1051 -14.02 29.66 23.44
C LEU A 1051 -13.64 30.65 24.56
N PRO A 1052 -13.96 30.35 25.83
CA PRO A 1052 -13.57 31.19 26.96
C PRO A 1052 -12.07 31.09 27.23
N ALA A 1053 -11.49 32.13 27.84
CA ALA A 1053 -10.11 32.08 28.32
C ALA A 1053 -9.88 30.89 29.26
N GLY A 1054 -8.76 30.20 29.08
CA GLY A 1054 -8.42 28.97 29.82
C GLY A 1054 -8.98 27.68 29.23
N ALA A 1055 -9.85 27.75 28.19
CA ALA A 1055 -10.25 26.56 27.45
C ALA A 1055 -9.12 26.03 26.58
N VAL A 1056 -9.11 24.71 26.33
CA VAL A 1056 -8.26 24.11 25.30
C VAL A 1056 -8.92 24.35 23.95
N ALA A 1057 -8.24 25.08 23.07
CA ALA A 1057 -8.66 25.29 21.69
C ALA A 1057 -7.98 24.27 20.78
N ASN A 1058 -8.78 23.49 20.04
CA ASN A 1058 -8.28 22.81 18.86
C ASN A 1058 -7.99 23.83 17.76
N ILE A 1059 -6.91 23.63 17.02
CA ILE A 1059 -6.44 24.54 15.98
C ILE A 1059 -6.55 23.82 14.64
N GLY A 1060 -7.31 24.42 13.73
CA GLY A 1060 -7.40 24.02 12.34
C GLY A 1060 -6.43 24.80 11.46
N GLY A 1061 -6.26 24.36 10.22
CA GLY A 1061 -5.41 25.06 9.26
C GLY A 1061 -5.83 24.89 7.79
N THR A 1062 -5.21 25.69 6.93
CA THR A 1062 -5.32 25.65 5.46
C THR A 1062 -4.01 26.08 4.81
N GLY A 1063 -3.91 26.08 3.47
CA GLY A 1063 -2.81 26.71 2.73
C GLY A 1063 -1.66 25.79 2.31
N VAL A 1064 -1.76 24.50 2.60
CA VAL A 1064 -0.80 23.47 2.20
C VAL A 1064 -1.48 22.48 1.27
N THR A 1065 -0.76 22.02 0.24
CA THR A 1065 -1.21 20.99 -0.70
C THR A 1065 -0.14 19.91 -0.85
N MET A 1066 -0.53 18.71 -1.29
CA MET A 1066 0.46 17.67 -1.61
C MET A 1066 1.26 18.02 -2.86
N ALA A 1067 2.56 17.75 -2.82
CA ALA A 1067 3.42 17.79 -3.99
C ALA A 1067 3.00 16.71 -5.00
N ALA A 1068 3.19 16.99 -6.29
CA ALA A 1068 2.79 16.08 -7.37
C ALA A 1068 3.44 14.68 -7.32
N ALA A 1069 4.59 14.55 -6.63
CA ALA A 1069 5.28 13.27 -6.43
C ALA A 1069 4.58 12.34 -5.43
N TYR A 1070 3.66 12.85 -4.60
CA TYR A 1070 2.94 12.07 -3.58
C TYR A 1070 1.42 12.17 -3.76
N PRO A 1071 0.91 11.79 -4.94
CA PRO A 1071 -0.45 12.11 -5.33
C PRO A 1071 -1.54 11.34 -4.55
N LEU A 1072 -1.17 10.30 -3.80
CA LEU A 1072 -2.12 9.44 -3.09
C LEU A 1072 -2.50 9.94 -1.69
N HIS A 1073 -1.68 10.82 -1.07
CA HIS A 1073 -1.86 11.19 0.34
C HIS A 1073 -2.83 12.36 0.51
N GLU A 1074 -3.68 12.34 1.53
CA GLU A 1074 -4.48 13.52 1.93
C GLU A 1074 -3.83 14.32 3.07
N VAL A 1075 -4.05 15.63 3.10
CA VAL A 1075 -3.53 16.51 4.14
C VAL A 1075 -4.61 16.76 5.19
N THR A 1076 -4.22 16.70 6.46
CA THR A 1076 -5.03 17.19 7.57
C THR A 1076 -4.21 18.03 8.54
N TYR A 1077 -4.87 18.91 9.28
CA TYR A 1077 -4.24 19.85 10.19
C TYR A 1077 -4.56 19.50 11.64
N VAL A 1078 -3.57 19.65 12.52
CA VAL A 1078 -3.72 19.39 13.95
C VAL A 1078 -2.98 20.45 14.75
N GLY A 1079 -3.59 20.95 15.81
CA GLY A 1079 -2.91 21.78 16.79
C GLY A 1079 -3.80 21.99 18.00
N SER A 1080 -3.18 22.43 19.09
CA SER A 1080 -3.90 22.79 20.31
C SER A 1080 -3.17 23.90 21.05
N ASP A 1081 -3.91 24.79 21.67
CA ASP A 1081 -3.38 25.81 22.58
C ASP A 1081 -4.41 26.11 23.68
N ILE A 1082 -3.96 26.76 24.75
CA ILE A 1082 -4.85 27.31 25.78
C ILE A 1082 -5.22 28.73 25.38
N VAL A 1083 -6.53 28.99 25.29
CA VAL A 1083 -7.05 30.32 24.92
C VAL A 1083 -6.60 31.34 25.97
N GLN A 1084 -5.82 32.32 25.52
CA GLN A 1084 -5.34 33.42 26.35
C GLN A 1084 -6.39 34.52 26.46
N PRO A 1085 -6.47 35.22 27.61
CA PRO A 1085 -7.34 36.38 27.74
C PRO A 1085 -6.93 37.50 26.77
N PRO A 1086 -7.85 38.39 26.35
CA PRO A 1086 -7.52 39.51 25.50
C PRO A 1086 -6.47 40.42 26.17
N ALA A 1087 -5.54 40.95 25.38
CA ALA A 1087 -4.53 41.90 25.86
C ALA A 1087 -5.18 43.25 26.18
N MET A 1088 -5.32 43.60 27.47
CA MET A 1088 -5.87 44.87 27.96
C MET A 1088 -5.00 45.47 29.06
N PRO A 1089 -4.50 46.72 28.90
CA PRO A 1089 -3.86 47.46 30.00
C PRO A 1089 -4.92 47.91 31.01
N HIS A 1090 -4.59 47.90 32.31
CA HIS A 1090 -5.48 48.37 33.37
C HIS A 1090 -4.71 49.27 34.33
N LEU A 1091 -4.80 50.57 34.09
CA LEU A 1091 -4.07 51.59 34.83
C LEU A 1091 -4.84 52.06 36.06
N ALA A 1092 -4.13 52.31 37.16
CA ALA A 1092 -4.68 52.91 38.37
C ALA A 1092 -3.67 53.88 39.00
N LEU A 1093 -4.16 55.07 39.40
CA LEU A 1093 -3.39 56.05 40.16
C LEU A 1093 -3.65 55.91 41.66
N SER A 1094 -2.61 56.06 42.47
CA SER A 1094 -2.71 56.15 43.92
C SER A 1094 -1.74 57.19 44.48
N LEU A 1095 -2.19 57.94 45.50
CA LEU A 1095 -1.36 58.86 46.26
C LEU A 1095 -1.02 58.21 47.60
N THR A 1096 0.26 57.93 47.82
CA THR A 1096 0.73 57.26 49.05
C THR A 1096 1.21 58.25 50.09
N GLN A 1097 1.62 59.45 49.64
CA GLN A 1097 1.97 60.58 50.49
C GLN A 1097 1.49 61.84 49.77
N GLY A 1098 0.75 62.68 50.47
CA GLY A 1098 0.21 63.94 49.96
C GLY A 1098 0.47 65.08 50.94
N ALA A 1099 -0.14 66.22 50.67
CA ALA A 1099 -0.06 67.36 51.56
C ALA A 1099 -0.72 67.07 52.91
N PRO A 1100 -0.12 67.48 54.05
CA PRO A 1100 -0.84 67.50 55.31
C PRO A 1100 -2.01 68.49 55.22
N ALA A 1101 -3.04 68.34 56.06
CA ALA A 1101 -4.25 69.18 56.02
C ALA A 1101 -3.95 70.70 56.08
N TYR A 1102 -2.82 71.07 56.69
CA TYR A 1102 -2.32 72.44 56.78
C TYR A 1102 -0.83 72.51 56.47
N VAL A 1103 -0.42 73.52 55.70
CA VAL A 1103 0.99 73.78 55.33
C VAL A 1103 1.35 75.24 55.56
N THR A 1104 2.63 75.51 55.82
CA THR A 1104 3.14 76.87 56.09
C THR A 1104 3.92 77.44 54.91
N TYR A 1105 4.09 78.76 54.90
CA TYR A 1105 4.86 79.46 53.86
C TYR A 1105 6.33 79.03 53.87
N GLY A 1106 6.87 78.68 52.71
CA GLY A 1106 8.25 78.22 52.56
C GLY A 1106 8.48 76.75 52.93
N GLU A 1107 7.44 76.03 53.38
CA GLU A 1107 7.48 74.58 53.60
C GLU A 1107 7.52 73.84 52.26
N ILE A 1108 8.17 72.67 52.22
CA ILE A 1108 8.18 71.80 51.04
C ILE A 1108 7.20 70.66 51.29
N VAL A 1109 6.28 70.46 50.34
CA VAL A 1109 5.33 69.36 50.37
C VAL A 1109 5.78 68.28 49.41
N ASP A 1110 5.85 67.05 49.91
CA ASP A 1110 6.27 65.88 49.17
C ASP A 1110 5.05 65.04 48.76
N TYR A 1111 4.86 64.86 47.46
CA TYR A 1111 3.86 63.94 46.92
C TYR A 1111 4.53 62.68 46.40
N VAL A 1112 3.93 61.53 46.72
CA VAL A 1112 4.33 60.22 46.21
C VAL A 1112 3.16 59.63 45.44
N VAL A 1113 3.20 59.75 44.11
CA VAL A 1113 2.16 59.27 43.20
C VAL A 1113 2.63 57.99 42.52
N THR A 1114 1.82 56.94 42.57
CA THR A 1114 2.10 55.67 41.89
C THR A 1114 1.05 55.42 40.80
N LEU A 1115 1.52 55.09 39.60
CA LEU A 1115 0.70 54.62 38.48
C LEU A 1115 1.01 53.14 38.26
N ALA A 1116 0.04 52.26 38.50
CA ALA A 1116 0.21 50.82 38.34
C ALA A 1116 -0.56 50.32 37.11
N ASN A 1117 0.06 49.43 36.33
CA ASN A 1117 -0.63 48.66 35.31
C ASN A 1117 -0.90 47.23 35.83
N SER A 1118 -2.13 46.97 36.25
CA SER A 1118 -2.57 45.63 36.67
C SER A 1118 -3.15 44.79 35.53
N GLY A 1119 -3.14 45.33 34.30
CA GLY A 1119 -3.56 44.63 33.10
C GLY A 1119 -2.50 43.64 32.60
N ASN A 1120 -2.83 42.91 31.54
CA ASN A 1120 -1.98 41.90 30.92
C ASN A 1120 -1.29 42.39 29.63
N ALA A 1121 -1.40 43.68 29.29
CA ALA A 1121 -0.72 44.31 28.16
C ALA A 1121 0.03 45.60 28.59
N PRO A 1122 1.16 45.97 27.93
CA PRO A 1122 1.83 47.24 28.19
C PRO A 1122 0.89 48.43 27.92
N ALA A 1123 0.94 49.45 28.79
CA ALA A 1123 0.18 50.67 28.65
C ALA A 1123 1.08 51.83 28.20
N LEU A 1124 0.65 52.58 27.18
CA LEU A 1124 1.25 53.87 26.81
C LEU A 1124 0.36 54.98 27.34
N ALA A 1125 0.87 55.78 28.27
CA ALA A 1125 0.09 56.85 28.92
C ALA A 1125 0.82 58.19 28.88
N GLN A 1126 0.07 59.26 28.64
CA GLN A 1126 0.54 60.62 28.91
C GLN A 1126 0.23 60.96 30.35
N VAL A 1127 1.25 61.31 31.13
CA VAL A 1127 1.10 61.73 32.53
C VAL A 1127 1.40 63.21 32.69
N GLN A 1128 0.56 63.92 33.43
CA GLN A 1128 0.73 65.33 33.70
C GLN A 1128 0.48 65.65 35.16
N ALA A 1129 1.33 66.47 35.76
CA ALA A 1129 1.14 66.99 37.09
C ALA A 1129 1.12 68.51 37.06
N SER A 1130 0.05 69.09 37.59
CA SER A 1130 -0.15 70.53 37.69
C SER A 1130 -0.31 70.94 39.15
N PHE A 1131 0.26 72.10 39.48
CA PHE A 1131 0.17 72.71 40.80
C PHE A 1131 -0.54 74.05 40.67
N ALA A 1132 -1.45 74.34 41.59
CA ALA A 1132 -2.17 75.60 41.68
C ALA A 1132 -2.22 76.08 43.14
N GLY A 1133 -2.82 77.25 43.35
CA GLY A 1133 -2.83 77.90 44.66
C GLY A 1133 -1.42 78.41 45.04
N GLY A 1134 -1.05 78.27 46.31
CA GLY A 1134 0.19 78.81 46.84
C GLY A 1134 1.48 78.09 46.48
N ALA A 1135 1.49 77.18 45.50
CA ALA A 1135 2.69 76.46 45.05
C ALA A 1135 3.72 77.39 44.39
N ASP A 1136 5.00 77.26 44.75
CA ASP A 1136 6.11 77.80 43.95
C ASP A 1136 6.49 76.80 42.83
N VAL A 1137 5.71 76.85 41.75
CA VAL A 1137 5.83 75.93 40.62
C VAL A 1137 7.21 75.99 39.96
N ALA A 1138 7.89 77.15 39.99
CA ALA A 1138 9.21 77.31 39.36
C ALA A 1138 10.31 76.56 40.12
N SER A 1139 10.12 76.35 41.43
CA SER A 1139 11.07 75.67 42.31
C SER A 1139 10.71 74.20 42.58
N ALA A 1140 9.57 73.73 42.06
CA ALA A 1140 9.17 72.34 42.18
C ALA A 1140 10.11 71.42 41.39
N ASN A 1141 10.43 70.25 41.94
CA ASN A 1141 11.21 69.23 41.26
C ASN A 1141 10.61 67.85 41.48
N TRP A 1142 10.90 66.93 40.57
CA TRP A 1142 10.34 65.59 40.62
C TRP A 1142 11.30 64.55 40.05
N GLN A 1143 11.15 63.32 40.51
CA GLN A 1143 11.88 62.15 40.04
C GLN A 1143 10.89 61.02 39.74
N CYS A 1144 11.05 60.36 38.59
CA CYS A 1144 10.31 59.15 38.26
C CYS A 1144 11.16 57.91 38.53
N ILE A 1145 10.55 56.91 39.17
CA ILE A 1145 11.15 55.60 39.44
C ILE A 1145 10.34 54.56 38.68
N ALA A 1146 10.95 54.01 37.64
CA ALA A 1146 10.40 52.88 36.88
C ALA A 1146 10.51 51.58 37.71
N GLY A 1147 9.40 50.85 37.86
CA GLY A 1147 9.37 49.60 38.63
C GLY A 1147 10.01 48.39 37.93
N SER A 1148 10.43 48.52 36.68
CA SER A 1148 11.15 47.49 35.91
C SER A 1148 12.06 48.13 34.87
N VAL A 1149 12.97 47.34 34.28
CA VAL A 1149 13.86 47.78 33.19
C VAL A 1149 13.12 48.03 31.88
N ASP A 1150 11.96 47.40 31.69
CA ASP A 1150 11.13 47.53 30.48
C ASP A 1150 10.08 48.67 30.61
N ALA A 1151 10.02 49.33 31.78
CA ALA A 1151 9.22 50.53 31.99
C ALA A 1151 10.02 51.80 31.67
N SER A 1152 9.40 52.77 30.99
CA SER A 1152 10.10 53.98 30.55
C SER A 1152 9.39 55.26 31.01
N CYS A 1153 10.13 56.18 31.63
CA CYS A 1153 9.73 57.56 31.93
C CYS A 1153 10.96 58.49 31.88
N LEU A 1154 10.72 59.81 31.86
CA LEU A 1154 11.76 60.81 32.12
C LEU A 1154 12.23 60.69 33.57
N ALA A 1155 13.54 60.52 33.78
CA ALA A 1155 14.09 60.17 35.10
C ALA A 1155 13.87 61.26 36.17
N ALA A 1156 13.95 62.54 35.81
CA ALA A 1156 13.70 63.68 36.71
C ALA A 1156 13.45 64.97 35.92
N GLY A 1157 12.86 65.98 36.58
CA GLY A 1157 12.62 67.30 36.00
C GLY A 1157 12.33 68.40 37.03
N ALA A 1158 12.22 69.63 36.56
CA ALA A 1158 11.81 70.80 37.35
C ALA A 1158 10.52 71.40 36.77
N GLY A 1159 9.66 71.94 37.63
CA GLY A 1159 8.34 72.44 37.24
C GLY A 1159 7.27 71.34 37.08
N PRO A 1160 6.19 71.60 36.31
CA PRO A 1160 5.11 70.64 36.10
C PRO A 1160 5.58 69.39 35.33
N ILE A 1161 4.93 68.25 35.58
CA ILE A 1161 5.22 67.00 34.86
C ILE A 1161 4.42 67.00 33.55
N ASN A 1162 5.06 66.63 32.45
CA ASN A 1162 4.41 66.30 31.19
C ASN A 1162 5.27 65.24 30.49
N ASP A 1163 4.92 63.97 30.65
CA ASP A 1163 5.75 62.83 30.27
C ASP A 1163 4.95 61.75 29.53
N SER A 1164 5.62 61.03 28.64
CA SER A 1164 5.08 59.86 27.92
C SER A 1164 5.67 58.60 28.52
N VAL A 1165 4.86 57.81 29.21
CA VAL A 1165 5.33 56.59 29.88
C VAL A 1165 4.86 55.31 29.22
N THR A 1166 5.71 54.29 29.28
CA THR A 1166 5.39 52.90 28.92
C THR A 1166 5.42 52.06 30.18
N ILE A 1167 4.31 51.41 30.51
CA ILE A 1167 4.15 50.65 31.75
C ILE A 1167 3.82 49.19 31.43
N PRO A 1168 4.75 48.25 31.62
CA PRO A 1168 4.50 46.83 31.40
C PRO A 1168 3.42 46.26 32.33
N PRO A 1169 2.82 45.11 31.98
CA PRO A 1169 1.90 44.36 32.84
C PRO A 1169 2.48 44.08 34.23
N GLY A 1170 1.69 44.29 35.28
CA GLY A 1170 2.08 44.03 36.67
C GLY A 1170 3.12 45.00 37.25
N VAL A 1171 3.52 46.04 36.49
CA VAL A 1171 4.53 47.02 36.91
C VAL A 1171 3.87 48.31 37.37
N SER A 1172 4.46 48.94 38.39
CA SER A 1172 4.10 50.28 38.84
C SER A 1172 5.24 51.27 38.65
N MET A 1173 4.92 52.52 38.35
CA MET A 1173 5.85 53.63 38.28
C MET A 1173 5.52 54.63 39.38
N THR A 1174 6.53 55.21 40.03
CA THR A 1174 6.32 56.14 41.14
C THR A 1174 7.01 57.47 40.86
N TRP A 1175 6.28 58.57 41.05
CA TRP A 1175 6.81 59.93 41.03
C TRP A 1175 6.97 60.43 42.45
N LEU A 1176 8.18 60.85 42.79
CA LEU A 1176 8.49 61.64 43.99
C LEU A 1176 8.52 63.10 43.56
N ILE A 1177 7.66 63.92 44.16
CA ILE A 1177 7.43 65.30 43.71
C ILE A 1177 7.57 66.22 44.91
N HIS A 1178 8.53 67.13 44.86
CA HIS A 1178 8.83 68.09 45.92
C HIS A 1178 8.36 69.48 45.50
N VAL A 1179 7.38 70.03 46.22
CA VAL A 1179 6.73 71.30 45.88
C VAL A 1179 6.86 72.30 47.03
N PRO A 1180 7.72 73.33 46.88
CA PRO A 1180 7.77 74.40 47.86
C PRO A 1180 6.49 75.25 47.84
N VAL A 1181 6.00 75.66 49.01
CA VAL A 1181 4.92 76.64 49.16
C VAL A 1181 5.53 78.04 49.04
N SER A 1182 5.02 78.86 48.12
CA SER A 1182 5.53 80.20 47.84
C SER A 1182 5.44 81.09 49.09
N THR A 1183 6.56 81.74 49.43
CA THR A 1183 6.65 82.67 50.58
C THR A 1183 5.95 84.00 50.34
N SER A 1184 5.41 84.24 49.14
CA SER A 1184 4.73 85.49 48.75
C SER A 1184 3.28 85.30 48.31
N THR A 1185 2.70 84.10 48.46
CA THR A 1185 1.33 83.82 48.00
C THR A 1185 0.24 84.40 48.89
N THR A 1186 -0.90 84.78 48.30
CA THR A 1186 -2.14 85.15 49.02
C THR A 1186 -3.23 84.08 48.91
N ALA A 1187 -2.91 82.93 48.28
CA ALA A 1187 -3.83 81.81 48.12
C ALA A 1187 -4.07 81.09 49.47
N GLY A 1188 -5.31 80.72 49.73
CA GLY A 1188 -5.70 79.99 50.94
C GLY A 1188 -5.42 78.48 50.89
N THR A 1189 -5.07 77.94 49.71
CA THR A 1189 -4.84 76.51 49.50
C THR A 1189 -3.60 76.24 48.65
N LEU A 1190 -3.03 75.05 48.80
CA LEU A 1190 -2.08 74.42 47.91
C LEU A 1190 -2.81 73.27 47.21
N ASP A 1191 -2.97 73.35 45.89
CA ASP A 1191 -3.73 72.36 45.13
C ASP A 1191 -2.81 71.58 44.18
N PHE A 1192 -2.87 70.26 44.26
CA PHE A 1192 -2.13 69.32 43.44
C PHE A 1192 -3.08 68.47 42.60
N THR A 1193 -2.76 68.30 41.32
CA THR A 1193 -3.48 67.38 40.44
C THR A 1193 -2.50 66.58 39.61
N PHE A 1194 -2.66 65.27 39.62
CA PHE A 1194 -1.92 64.34 38.77
C PHE A 1194 -2.91 63.60 37.86
N THR A 1195 -2.64 63.62 36.56
CA THR A 1195 -3.48 62.99 35.54
C THR A 1195 -2.66 61.96 34.78
N ALA A 1196 -3.32 60.87 34.39
CA ALA A 1196 -2.81 59.92 33.41
C ALA A 1196 -3.92 59.70 32.38
N ALA A 1197 -3.59 59.78 31.09
CA ALA A 1197 -4.58 59.68 30.03
C ALA A 1197 -5.41 58.39 30.15
N GLY A 1198 -6.73 58.52 30.16
CA GLY A 1198 -7.67 57.39 30.18
C GLY A 1198 -8.13 56.92 31.56
N ILE A 1199 -7.69 57.54 32.66
CA ILE A 1199 -8.16 57.27 34.02
C ILE A 1199 -8.44 58.56 34.79
N ASP A 1200 -9.22 58.46 35.87
CA ASP A 1200 -9.61 59.62 36.68
C ASP A 1200 -8.39 60.31 37.30
N ALA A 1201 -8.44 61.65 37.31
CA ALA A 1201 -7.39 62.48 37.87
C ALA A 1201 -7.30 62.30 39.39
N LEU A 1202 -6.07 62.26 39.90
CA LEU A 1202 -5.79 62.29 41.32
C LEU A 1202 -5.67 63.75 41.78
N HIS A 1203 -6.43 64.12 42.80
CA HIS A 1203 -6.45 65.47 43.36
C HIS A 1203 -6.09 65.44 44.84
N ASP A 1204 -5.31 66.43 45.27
CA ASP A 1204 -5.01 66.68 46.68
C ASP A 1204 -4.98 68.18 46.95
N SER A 1205 -5.41 68.61 48.13
CA SER A 1205 -5.46 70.03 48.50
C SER A 1205 -5.18 70.23 49.99
N ALA A 1206 -4.32 71.18 50.33
CA ALA A 1206 -4.02 71.57 51.71
C ALA A 1206 -4.33 73.04 51.96
N THR A 1207 -4.72 73.39 53.18
CA THR A 1207 -4.96 74.79 53.56
C THR A 1207 -3.65 75.46 53.97
N ILE A 1208 -3.35 76.64 53.42
CA ILE A 1208 -2.14 77.39 53.79
C ILE A 1208 -2.44 78.26 55.01
N VAL A 1209 -1.66 78.10 56.09
CA VAL A 1209 -1.86 78.84 57.34
C VAL A 1209 -0.71 79.80 57.64
N ILE A 1210 -1.05 81.01 58.11
CA ILE A 1210 -0.09 82.03 58.56
C ILE A 1210 0.05 81.90 60.09
N PHE A 1211 1.20 81.43 60.58
CA PHE A 1211 1.56 81.63 61.98
C PHE A 1211 2.30 82.97 62.12
N ARG A 1212 1.70 83.92 62.82
CA ARG A 1212 2.36 85.15 63.28
C ARG A 1212 3.15 84.83 64.54
N ASP A 1213 4.43 85.19 64.56
CA ASP A 1213 5.43 84.88 65.61
C ASP A 1213 4.92 84.81 67.05
N GLY A 1214 5.20 83.67 67.70
CA GLY A 1214 5.37 83.53 69.15
C GLY A 1214 4.12 83.28 69.98
N PHE A 1215 3.79 82.01 70.26
CA PHE A 1215 3.30 81.55 71.57
C PHE A 1215 3.33 80.01 71.62
N ASP A 1216 4.24 79.44 72.44
CA ASP A 1216 4.14 78.08 72.95
C ASP A 1216 2.92 77.98 73.88
N GLY A 1217 2.14 76.92 73.71
CA GLY A 1217 1.03 76.58 74.60
C GLY A 1217 0.67 75.10 74.49
N ASP A 1218 1.28 74.30 75.35
CA ASP A 1218 0.86 72.93 75.67
C ASP A 1218 -0.65 72.87 75.96
N ILE A 1219 -1.42 72.09 75.20
CA ILE A 1219 -2.52 71.27 75.72
C ILE A 1219 -2.55 69.94 74.95
N ALA A 1220 -2.20 68.89 75.70
CA ALA A 1220 -2.42 67.50 75.36
C ALA A 1220 -3.91 67.13 75.27
N SER A 1221 -4.12 65.94 74.69
CA SER A 1221 -5.23 65.00 74.92
C SER A 1221 -6.40 64.98 73.91
N THR A 1222 -6.40 63.87 73.17
CA THR A 1222 -7.49 62.87 73.02
C THR A 1222 -8.76 63.22 72.23
N GLU A 1223 -8.84 62.50 71.09
CA GLU A 1223 -9.94 61.63 70.63
C GLU A 1223 -11.20 62.16 69.90
N GLU A 1224 -11.50 61.40 68.83
CA GLU A 1224 -12.77 61.15 68.10
C GLU A 1224 -13.31 62.16 67.06
N ALA A 1225 -13.03 61.84 65.78
CA ALA A 1225 -13.94 61.37 64.68
C ALA A 1225 -15.38 61.96 64.58
N PRO A 1226 -16.01 62.02 63.38
CA PRO A 1226 -15.88 61.12 62.21
C PRO A 1226 -15.08 61.68 61.04
#